data_AF-A0A8X8KFW4-F1
#
_entry.id   AF-A0A8X8KFW4-F1
#
_cell.length_a   1.000
_cell.length_b   1.000
_cell.length_c   1.000
_cell.angle_alpha   90.00
_cell.angle_beta   90.00
_cell.angle_gamma   90.00
#
_symmetry.space_group_name_H-M   'P 1'
#
loop_
_entity.id
_entity.type
_entity.pdbx_description
1 polymer ?
#
loop_
_entity_poly.entity_id
_entity_poly.type
_entity_poly.pdbx_seq_one_letter_code
_entity_poly.pdbx_strand_id
1 'polypeptide(L)'
;MLEPRPYGLAVYGGDLTNEDRLFIDAYTKKITNIKEVSNLESIRYTRTLPDGGYVVIQDMGGVFRAIAFKDQLEKQTEFDGFATTKIPMFFSGVITKSILFGGEGLEMSLTDMACRRIGNYGDTTIGKNQKLQRLRCNYTELFKVMFVPEFAQSLPEERLLYTQYHALRPTWYSGAMSEVVQIVGGFGRQKLEDLPDDIVERAELKLPEKYRKKIEEEIKGVRLPGYSGMPDEDGRILYDPRFHNTNLISFDQEGYPWLIQVSPSGVWAMPLPIIPATRTETFREYIEEVDDTEIIKILDRFKGIPSGETFPQAGEFQRWERAGVISKIGDASAFYQHSAYSTVCGWSCNSDGSEAINTCYDYADSGYCEGYTFQLSLNMSAVKQQGWLSEKNTSQLDDLQNTQVSIYLSKLFDLMKDNPKDSKFIAIKYKLRRIDISQILDRAHIIPNQSEIDYWDNLVLEPLGNHTGRVSLMNHGILCNGIRIKIPEAMLFQGCISLNFTPRDPDLTSFPKLDTIVFAYYVDDTLKVIKNFNDEHKYIKDVEGNFEEGMTVGSWDQTETTGNTGLFGEFYSTDFDDRKEFAPITKITKIVGMDKGYGQPLAIYHFYFWTDGYLRRSRYFTHKTNIHISTGEWLQNAFLVPYFNRNMAIYTKRNGFTGERFEENYRMHEVVDPNRYLMWTYDWTWHSFDNGLKKTGRPFPVDSVPVWAEEHVKDTPNEYSYFADEGQWIHGLPADVTHLVNPPSGGITLIEYGGTPPTVEEYEEVEEKGASSENQIHCSIFDRPTLLNKKEHNDWFYTISPDSYNNVFYEDGCKVVFGNISYANISIKNEHSQRYRFGYTKLADHLSAHHFIGVINE
;
A
#
# COMPACT_ATOMS: atom_id res chain seq x y z
N MET A 1 69.96 30.75 14.34
CA MET A 1 68.89 29.72 14.26
C MET A 1 69.58 28.38 14.38
N LEU A 2 69.31 27.63 15.45
CA LEU A 2 69.90 26.30 15.63
C LEU A 2 69.20 25.30 14.70
N GLU A 3 69.99 24.53 13.96
CA GLU A 3 69.50 23.32 13.30
C GLU A 3 68.94 22.36 14.37
N PRO A 4 67.84 21.62 14.06
CA PRO A 4 67.28 20.67 15.01
C PRO A 4 68.33 19.62 15.36
N ARG A 5 68.57 19.41 16.66
CA ARG A 5 69.39 18.29 17.14
C ARG A 5 68.79 16.99 16.58
N PRO A 6 69.60 16.09 15.99
CA PRO A 6 69.11 14.81 15.50
C PRO A 6 68.40 14.06 16.63
N TYR A 7 67.19 13.56 16.35
CA TYR A 7 66.40 12.79 17.29
C TYR A 7 65.94 11.48 16.64
N GLY A 8 65.81 10.43 17.44
CA GLY A 8 65.20 9.19 16.98
C GLY A 8 63.68 9.36 16.89
N LEU A 9 63.07 9.15 15.73
CA LEU A 9 61.62 9.16 15.55
C LEU A 9 61.11 7.72 15.47
N ALA A 10 60.25 7.33 16.40
CA ALA A 10 59.52 6.06 16.35
C ALA A 10 58.03 6.36 16.22
N VAL A 11 57.35 5.68 15.29
CA VAL A 11 55.91 5.84 15.05
C VAL A 11 55.24 4.51 15.31
N TYR A 12 54.20 4.53 16.14
CA TYR A 12 53.37 3.37 16.47
C TYR A 12 51.92 3.66 16.08
N GLY A 13 51.28 2.72 15.40
CA GLY A 13 49.85 2.76 15.13
C GLY A 13 49.40 3.53 13.87
N GLY A 14 50.32 3.98 13.00
CA GLY A 14 49.97 4.65 11.74
C GLY A 14 51.16 5.40 11.12
N ASP A 15 50.94 6.15 10.05
CA ASP A 15 51.93 7.04 9.44
C ASP A 15 51.72 8.50 9.89
N LEU A 16 52.82 9.25 9.98
CA LEU A 16 52.77 10.69 10.29
C LEU A 16 52.55 11.50 9.02
N THR A 17 51.55 12.39 9.06
CA THR A 17 51.34 13.39 8.02
C THR A 17 52.49 14.40 7.99
N ASN A 18 52.59 15.18 6.91
CA ASN A 18 53.61 16.22 6.80
C ASN A 18 53.42 17.31 7.88
N GLU A 19 52.19 17.61 8.27
CA GLU A 19 51.89 18.55 9.36
C GLU A 19 52.32 17.99 10.72
N ASP A 20 52.10 16.71 10.99
CA ASP A 20 52.56 16.06 12.21
C ASP A 20 54.09 16.07 12.32
N ARG A 21 54.80 15.82 11.20
CA ARG A 21 56.27 15.86 11.17
C ARG A 21 56.80 17.25 11.48
N LEU A 22 56.23 18.28 10.85
CA LEU A 22 56.58 19.69 11.11
C LEU A 22 56.26 20.10 12.56
N PHE A 23 55.15 19.61 13.11
CA PHE A 23 54.76 19.83 14.50
C PHE A 23 55.76 19.19 15.47
N ILE A 24 56.16 17.93 15.23
CA ILE A 24 57.16 17.23 16.04
C ILE A 24 58.51 17.97 15.98
N ASP A 25 58.95 18.40 14.79
CA ASP A 25 60.18 19.18 14.59
C ASP A 25 60.19 20.54 15.32
N ALA A 26 59.04 21.22 15.37
CA ALA A 26 58.91 22.48 16.09
C ALA A 26 59.02 22.27 17.61
N TYR A 27 58.39 21.21 18.12
CA TYR A 27 58.37 20.93 19.56
C TYR A 27 59.65 20.28 20.07
N THR A 28 60.36 19.50 19.26
CA THR A 28 61.70 19.00 19.63
C THR A 28 62.67 20.16 19.85
N LYS A 29 62.71 21.17 18.96
CA LYS A 29 63.51 22.41 19.16
C LYS A 29 63.15 23.14 20.44
N LYS A 30 61.84 23.27 20.72
CA LYS A 30 61.36 23.96 21.93
C LYS A 30 61.80 23.24 23.20
N ILE A 31 61.76 21.91 23.22
CA ILE A 31 62.17 21.08 24.36
C ILE A 31 63.67 21.12 24.57
N THR A 32 64.48 21.09 23.50
CA THR A 32 65.94 21.24 23.60
C THR A 32 66.31 22.58 24.23
N ASN A 33 65.70 23.67 23.76
CA ASN A 33 65.91 25.01 24.34
C ASN A 33 65.49 25.06 25.82
N ILE A 34 64.34 24.47 26.18
CA ILE A 34 63.87 24.46 27.58
C ILE A 34 64.83 23.68 28.48
N LYS A 35 65.35 22.54 28.03
CA LYS A 35 66.30 21.72 28.78
C LYS A 35 67.61 22.46 29.02
N GLU A 36 68.16 23.11 28.00
CA GLU A 36 69.41 23.86 28.07
C GLU A 36 69.29 25.11 28.95
N VAL A 37 68.24 25.92 28.75
CA VAL A 37 68.02 27.15 29.53
C VAL A 37 67.71 26.84 31.00
N SER A 38 67.02 25.73 31.28
CA SER A 38 66.61 25.35 32.64
C SER A 38 67.60 24.41 33.33
N ASN A 39 68.71 24.06 32.70
CA ASN A 39 69.76 23.14 33.19
C ASN A 39 69.21 21.82 33.77
N LEU A 40 68.28 21.18 33.04
CA LEU A 40 67.61 19.94 33.48
C LEU A 40 68.38 18.70 33.02
N GLU A 41 68.59 17.73 33.91
CA GLU A 41 69.22 16.44 33.55
C GLU A 41 68.34 15.61 32.58
N SER A 42 67.01 15.69 32.73
CA SER A 42 66.05 14.99 31.87
C SER A 42 64.79 15.80 31.66
N ILE A 43 64.15 15.59 30.51
CA ILE A 43 62.84 16.17 30.20
C ILE A 43 62.01 15.19 29.38
N ARG A 44 60.71 15.10 29.71
CA ARG A 44 59.70 14.35 28.96
C ARG A 44 58.52 15.28 28.73
N TYR A 45 58.02 15.28 27.50
CA TYR A 45 56.97 16.20 27.08
C TYR A 45 56.00 15.49 26.15
N THR A 46 54.70 15.58 26.46
CA THR A 46 53.65 14.91 25.69
C THR A 46 52.71 15.95 25.07
N ARG A 47 52.39 15.80 23.78
CA ARG A 47 51.46 16.68 23.07
C ARG A 47 50.59 15.89 22.10
N THR A 48 49.34 16.30 21.95
CA THR A 48 48.43 15.80 20.92
C THR A 48 48.93 16.23 19.54
N LEU A 49 48.86 15.34 18.57
CA LEU A 49 49.22 15.64 17.19
C LEU A 49 48.06 16.36 16.47
N PRO A 50 48.34 17.26 15.50
CA PRO A 50 47.32 17.96 14.72
C PRO A 50 46.29 17.03 14.06
N ASP A 51 46.74 15.90 13.54
CA ASP A 51 45.92 14.90 12.83
C ASP A 51 45.50 13.73 13.75
N GLY A 52 45.33 14.00 15.04
CA GLY A 52 44.95 12.96 16.02
C GLY A 52 46.10 12.04 16.45
N GLY A 53 45.94 11.41 17.61
CA GLY A 53 47.02 10.73 18.33
C GLY A 53 47.85 11.67 19.21
N TYR A 54 48.97 11.19 19.75
CA TYR A 54 49.87 12.00 20.58
C TYR A 54 51.34 11.62 20.40
N VAL A 55 52.23 12.58 20.62
CA VAL A 55 53.68 12.40 20.60
C VAL A 55 54.26 12.60 22.00
N VAL A 56 55.18 11.71 22.37
CA VAL A 56 56.01 11.81 23.57
C VAL A 56 57.45 12.10 23.14
N ILE A 57 57.94 13.28 23.45
CA ILE A 57 59.32 13.69 23.21
C ILE A 57 60.10 13.56 24.52
N GLN A 58 61.24 12.87 24.47
CA GLN A 58 62.06 12.59 25.65
C GLN A 58 63.54 12.83 25.35
N ASP A 59 64.22 13.55 26.25
CA ASP A 59 65.67 13.74 26.25
C ASP A 59 66.24 13.34 27.62
N MET A 60 66.83 12.15 27.71
CA MET A 60 67.36 11.58 28.96
C MET A 60 68.55 10.67 28.68
N GLY A 61 69.60 10.72 29.52
CA GLY A 61 70.75 9.80 29.42
C GLY A 61 71.52 9.88 28.09
N GLY A 62 71.54 11.05 27.45
CA GLY A 62 72.20 11.27 26.16
C GLY A 62 71.36 10.87 24.92
N VAL A 63 70.18 10.27 25.12
CA VAL A 63 69.28 9.83 24.03
C VAL A 63 68.13 10.83 23.87
N PHE A 64 68.00 11.39 22.67
CA PHE A 64 66.91 12.28 22.29
C PHE A 64 66.00 11.58 21.28
N ARG A 65 64.71 11.41 21.64
CA ARG A 65 63.74 10.71 20.79
C ARG A 65 62.33 11.30 20.88
N ALA A 66 61.59 11.15 19.80
CA ALA A 66 60.16 11.41 19.71
C ALA A 66 59.44 10.09 19.38
N ILE A 67 58.42 9.75 20.18
CA ILE A 67 57.60 8.56 19.98
C ILE A 67 56.18 9.03 19.70
N ALA A 68 55.73 8.86 18.46
CA ALA A 68 54.37 9.17 18.05
C ALA A 68 53.47 7.95 18.14
N PHE A 69 52.27 8.15 18.69
CA PHE A 69 51.21 7.16 18.78
C PHE A 69 50.01 7.67 17.98
N LYS A 70 49.69 6.97 16.90
CA LYS A 70 48.49 7.17 16.09
C LYS A 70 47.46 6.10 16.49
N ASP A 71 46.18 6.46 16.46
CA ASP A 71 45.10 5.50 16.65
C ASP A 71 45.09 4.59 15.41
N GLN A 72 45.27 3.28 15.60
CA GLN A 72 45.01 2.34 14.52
C GLN A 72 43.52 2.39 14.20
N LEU A 73 43.16 2.43 12.92
CA LEU A 73 41.86 1.92 12.51
C LEU A 73 41.77 0.50 13.08
N GLU A 74 40.86 0.28 14.02
CA GLU A 74 40.62 -1.04 14.58
C GLU A 74 40.24 -1.94 13.40
N LYS A 75 41.15 -2.83 13.00
CA LYS A 75 40.84 -3.93 12.10
C LYS A 75 39.56 -4.57 12.58
N GLN A 76 38.62 -4.83 11.67
CA GLN A 76 37.39 -5.52 12.00
C GLN A 76 37.71 -6.75 12.86
N THR A 77 37.19 -6.77 14.09
CA THR A 77 37.26 -7.92 14.97
C THR A 77 36.49 -9.05 14.29
N GLU A 78 37.21 -10.05 13.81
CA GLU A 78 36.63 -11.25 13.24
C GLU A 78 35.80 -11.99 14.31
N PHE A 79 34.61 -12.47 13.91
CA PHE A 79 33.63 -13.03 14.84
C PHE A 79 34.13 -14.30 15.55
N ASP A 80 34.13 -14.28 16.87
CA ASP A 80 34.57 -15.37 17.76
C ASP A 80 33.44 -15.95 18.65
N GLY A 81 32.20 -15.53 18.37
CA GLY A 81 31.02 -15.90 19.13
C GLY A 81 30.68 -14.99 20.32
N PHE A 82 31.49 -13.98 20.62
CA PHE A 82 31.26 -13.05 21.72
C PHE A 82 30.60 -11.75 21.29
N ALA A 83 29.91 -11.11 22.23
CA ALA A 83 29.36 -9.78 22.05
C ALA A 83 30.48 -8.74 21.86
N THR A 84 30.33 -7.93 20.82
CA THR A 84 31.29 -6.88 20.45
C THR A 84 30.85 -5.52 20.99
N THR A 85 31.82 -4.68 21.34
CA THR A 85 31.59 -3.28 21.77
C THR A 85 31.55 -2.31 20.59
N LYS A 86 31.97 -2.75 19.41
CA LYS A 86 32.03 -1.90 18.20
C LYS A 86 30.61 -1.54 17.73
N ILE A 87 30.41 -0.27 17.40
CA ILE A 87 29.14 0.24 16.88
C ILE A 87 29.40 0.89 15.51
N PRO A 88 28.85 0.33 14.43
CA PRO A 88 28.98 0.92 13.10
C PRO A 88 28.26 2.28 13.03
N MET A 89 28.77 3.19 12.20
CA MET A 89 28.06 4.45 11.92
C MET A 89 26.76 4.19 11.17
N PHE A 90 25.72 4.90 11.58
CA PHE A 90 24.36 4.77 11.08
C PHE A 90 23.93 6.05 10.35
N PHE A 91 23.67 5.94 9.04
CA PHE A 91 23.25 7.05 8.20
C PHE A 91 21.72 7.07 8.06
N SER A 92 21.14 8.27 8.05
CA SER A 92 19.70 8.47 7.81
C SER A 92 19.50 9.57 6.77
N GLY A 93 18.58 9.36 5.83
CA GLY A 93 18.35 10.29 4.74
C GLY A 93 17.66 9.69 3.53
N VAL A 94 17.76 10.40 2.39
CA VAL A 94 17.17 9.98 1.12
C VAL A 94 18.22 9.87 0.03
N ILE A 95 18.15 8.80 -0.76
CA ILE A 95 19.00 8.61 -1.93
C ILE A 95 18.42 9.40 -3.10
N THR A 96 19.22 10.29 -3.66
CA THR A 96 18.86 11.13 -4.82
C THR A 96 19.35 10.55 -6.13
N LYS A 97 20.48 9.80 -6.12
CA LYS A 97 21.00 9.11 -7.30
C LYS A 97 21.61 7.76 -6.93
N SER A 98 21.00 6.69 -7.45
CA SER A 98 21.37 5.30 -7.14
C SER A 98 21.99 4.52 -8.30
N ILE A 99 21.87 5.02 -9.54
CA ILE A 99 22.55 4.47 -10.72
C ILE A 99 23.79 5.32 -10.97
N LEU A 100 24.95 4.69 -10.94
CA LEU A 100 26.24 5.34 -10.89
C LEU A 100 27.05 5.01 -12.13
N PHE A 101 27.74 6.02 -12.68
CA PHE A 101 28.56 5.89 -13.86
C PHE A 101 30.01 6.24 -13.52
N GLY A 102 30.97 5.57 -14.17
CA GLY A 102 32.36 6.01 -14.13
C GLY A 102 33.00 6.08 -12.73
N GLY A 103 32.60 5.21 -11.79
CA GLY A 103 33.17 5.21 -10.45
C GLY A 103 32.59 6.22 -9.46
N GLU A 104 31.57 6.99 -9.85
CA GLU A 104 30.94 8.00 -8.99
C GLU A 104 30.41 7.44 -7.67
N GLY A 105 30.47 8.24 -6.60
CA GLY A 105 29.85 7.94 -5.32
C GLY A 105 28.33 8.10 -5.37
N LEU A 106 27.63 7.40 -4.48
CA LEU A 106 26.18 7.49 -4.36
C LEU A 106 25.77 8.85 -3.80
N GLU A 107 24.80 9.52 -4.44
CA GLU A 107 24.34 10.84 -4.00
C GLU A 107 23.15 10.70 -3.05
N MET A 108 23.21 11.41 -1.92
CA MET A 108 22.16 11.41 -0.91
C MET A 108 22.05 12.75 -0.19
N SER A 109 20.90 12.97 0.43
CA SER A 109 20.66 14.05 1.39
C SER A 109 20.42 13.47 2.77
N LEU A 110 21.29 13.83 3.72
CA LEU A 110 21.26 13.39 5.12
C LEU A 110 20.24 14.19 5.93
N THR A 111 19.70 13.53 6.97
CA THR A 111 18.91 14.22 7.99
C THR A 111 19.77 15.15 8.85
N ASP A 112 19.17 16.16 9.48
CA ASP A 112 19.87 17.03 10.43
C ASP A 112 20.52 16.22 11.58
N MET A 113 19.83 15.19 12.07
CA MET A 113 20.33 14.33 13.14
C MET A 113 21.49 13.44 12.69
N ALA A 114 21.43 12.87 11.48
CA ALA A 114 22.55 12.10 10.92
C ALA A 114 23.80 12.96 10.76
N CYS A 115 23.67 14.21 10.29
CA CYS A 115 24.80 15.15 10.23
C CYS A 115 25.43 15.36 11.62
N ARG A 116 24.61 15.54 12.66
CA ARG A 116 25.09 15.69 14.06
C ARG A 116 25.79 14.42 14.55
N ARG A 117 25.24 13.24 14.25
CA ARG A 117 25.79 11.94 14.62
C ARG A 117 27.14 11.65 13.95
N ILE A 118 27.27 11.96 12.66
CA ILE A 118 28.53 11.81 11.91
C ILE A 118 29.62 12.71 12.51
N GLY A 119 29.25 13.91 12.96
CA GLY A 119 30.10 14.80 13.76
C GLY A 119 30.40 14.31 15.19
N ASN A 120 29.98 13.08 15.56
CA ASN A 120 30.05 12.51 16.91
C ASN A 120 29.43 13.42 17.99
N TYR A 121 28.35 14.12 17.64
CA TYR A 121 27.65 15.09 18.50
C TYR A 121 28.52 16.25 19.00
N GLY A 122 29.68 16.47 18.38
CA GLY A 122 30.53 17.64 18.64
C GLY A 122 30.16 18.83 17.77
N ASP A 123 31.05 19.82 17.73
CA ASP A 123 30.87 21.06 16.95
C ASP A 123 31.16 20.90 15.45
N THR A 124 31.53 19.70 14.99
CA THR A 124 31.87 19.43 13.59
C THR A 124 30.62 19.54 12.71
N THR A 125 30.63 20.49 11.79
CA THR A 125 29.51 20.71 10.86
C THR A 125 29.64 19.81 9.64
N ILE A 126 28.68 18.91 9.43
CA ILE A 126 28.60 18.03 8.25
C ILE A 126 27.53 18.57 7.29
N GLY A 127 27.86 18.64 5.99
CA GLY A 127 26.91 19.03 4.96
C GLY A 127 25.82 17.97 4.75
N LYS A 128 24.59 18.37 4.42
CA LYS A 128 23.50 17.42 4.15
C LYS A 128 23.72 16.59 2.89
N ASN A 129 24.09 17.25 1.80
CA ASN A 129 24.25 16.59 0.51
C ASN A 129 25.64 15.94 0.44
N GLN A 130 25.66 14.62 0.25
CA GLN A 130 26.88 13.82 0.25
C GLN A 130 26.98 12.97 -1.01
N LYS A 131 28.23 12.63 -1.39
CA LYS A 131 28.55 11.67 -2.45
C LYS A 131 29.46 10.60 -1.89
N LEU A 132 28.90 9.43 -1.58
CA LEU A 132 29.56 8.43 -0.75
C LEU A 132 29.91 7.15 -1.52
N GLN A 133 31.16 6.71 -1.45
CA GLN A 133 31.65 5.40 -1.86
C GLN A 133 31.24 4.32 -0.84
N ARG A 134 31.04 4.69 0.43
CA ARG A 134 30.51 3.79 1.47
C ARG A 134 29.17 3.17 1.10
N LEU A 135 28.31 3.92 0.40
CA LEU A 135 26.98 3.46 -0.03
C LEU A 135 26.97 2.92 -1.47
N ARG A 136 28.14 2.71 -2.11
CA ARG A 136 28.24 1.87 -3.32
C ARG A 136 28.12 0.39 -2.96
N CYS A 137 26.92 0.00 -2.54
CA CYS A 137 26.57 -1.37 -2.18
C CYS A 137 25.94 -2.08 -3.37
N ASN A 138 26.50 -3.22 -3.74
CA ASN A 138 25.99 -4.05 -4.81
C ASN A 138 24.82 -4.90 -4.34
N TYR A 139 24.01 -5.38 -5.27
CA TYR A 139 23.02 -6.40 -4.96
C TYR A 139 23.69 -7.72 -4.60
N THR A 140 22.99 -8.57 -3.85
CA THR A 140 23.28 -10.01 -3.85
C THR A 140 23.06 -10.58 -5.25
N GLU A 141 23.71 -11.71 -5.59
CA GLU A 141 23.61 -12.30 -6.93
C GLU A 141 22.16 -12.50 -7.39
N LEU A 142 21.30 -12.95 -6.47
CA LEU A 142 19.88 -13.13 -6.74
C LEU A 142 19.17 -11.81 -7.03
N PHE A 143 19.36 -10.78 -6.20
CA PHE A 143 18.71 -9.49 -6.42
C PHE A 143 19.27 -8.75 -7.64
N LYS A 144 20.53 -9.03 -8.01
CA LYS A 144 21.11 -8.54 -9.26
C LYS A 144 20.31 -9.04 -10.45
N VAL A 145 19.97 -10.33 -10.48
CA VAL A 145 19.13 -10.91 -11.55
C VAL A 145 17.74 -10.27 -11.61
N MET A 146 17.17 -9.91 -10.47
CA MET A 146 15.82 -9.33 -10.40
C MET A 146 15.78 -7.85 -10.80
N PHE A 147 16.72 -7.05 -10.30
CA PHE A 147 16.60 -5.60 -10.33
C PHE A 147 17.52 -4.89 -11.31
N VAL A 148 18.51 -5.60 -11.85
CA VAL A 148 19.44 -5.05 -12.84
C VAL A 148 19.02 -5.51 -14.23
N PRO A 149 18.80 -4.59 -15.20
CA PRO A 149 18.49 -4.95 -16.57
C PRO A 149 19.53 -5.92 -17.14
N GLU A 150 19.09 -6.93 -17.90
CA GLU A 150 19.94 -8.02 -18.40
C GLU A 150 21.20 -7.50 -19.11
N PHE A 151 21.06 -6.48 -19.96
CA PHE A 151 22.18 -5.88 -20.70
C PHE A 151 23.25 -5.26 -19.79
N ALA A 152 22.89 -4.88 -18.55
CA ALA A 152 23.78 -4.26 -17.58
C ALA A 152 24.38 -5.24 -16.58
N GLN A 153 23.86 -6.48 -16.48
CA GLN A 153 24.32 -7.46 -15.48
C GLN A 153 25.78 -7.90 -15.67
N SER A 154 26.29 -7.87 -16.90
CA SER A 154 27.66 -8.27 -17.26
C SER A 154 28.65 -7.09 -17.33
N LEU A 155 28.19 -5.86 -17.14
CA LEU A 155 29.06 -4.68 -17.21
C LEU A 155 29.91 -4.53 -15.93
N PRO A 156 31.17 -4.07 -16.05
CA PRO A 156 31.99 -3.74 -14.90
C PRO A 156 31.39 -2.60 -14.07
N GLU A 157 31.50 -2.69 -12.75
CA GLU A 157 30.92 -1.75 -11.78
C GLU A 157 31.55 -0.36 -11.86
N GLU A 158 32.79 -0.25 -12.36
CA GLU A 158 33.45 1.02 -12.63
C GLU A 158 32.79 1.77 -13.78
N ARG A 159 32.15 1.05 -14.72
CA ARG A 159 31.47 1.66 -15.87
C ARG A 159 30.04 2.04 -15.53
N LEU A 160 29.28 1.08 -15.00
CA LEU A 160 27.87 1.25 -14.65
C LEU A 160 27.55 0.38 -13.44
N LEU A 161 27.06 1.00 -12.37
CA LEU A 161 26.61 0.30 -11.18
C LEU A 161 25.17 0.67 -10.85
N TYR A 162 24.32 -0.36 -10.80
CA TYR A 162 23.03 -0.30 -10.13
C TYR A 162 23.23 -0.68 -8.67
N THR A 163 23.24 0.30 -7.78
CA THR A 163 23.32 0.02 -6.34
C THR A 163 22.07 -0.68 -5.85
N GLN A 164 22.16 -1.37 -4.71
CA GLN A 164 20.99 -2.00 -4.08
C GLN A 164 19.85 -1.01 -3.83
N TYR A 165 20.20 0.27 -3.61
CA TYR A 165 19.25 1.34 -3.38
C TYR A 165 18.46 1.74 -4.62
N HIS A 166 18.78 1.22 -5.82
CA HIS A 166 18.02 1.56 -7.02
C HIS A 166 16.60 1.04 -7.01
N ALA A 167 16.40 -0.24 -6.69
CA ALA A 167 15.10 -0.90 -6.79
C ALA A 167 14.70 -1.71 -5.56
N LEU A 168 15.63 -2.15 -4.70
CA LEU A 168 15.29 -2.88 -3.46
C LEU A 168 14.76 -1.89 -2.41
N ARG A 169 13.51 -1.47 -2.55
CA ARG A 169 12.82 -0.57 -1.62
C ARG A 169 12.39 -1.29 -0.33
N PRO A 170 12.37 -0.61 0.82
CA PRO A 170 11.82 -1.15 2.07
C PRO A 170 10.35 -1.62 1.94
N THR A 171 9.59 -1.00 1.05
CA THR A 171 8.19 -1.31 0.74
C THR A 171 7.98 -2.58 -0.10
N TRP A 172 9.06 -3.29 -0.47
CA TRP A 172 8.97 -4.69 -0.87
C TRP A 172 8.76 -5.64 0.29
N TYR A 173 9.00 -5.18 1.52
CA TYR A 173 8.78 -5.93 2.74
C TYR A 173 7.51 -5.41 3.43
N SER A 174 7.03 -6.11 4.45
CA SER A 174 5.77 -5.79 5.13
C SER A 174 5.93 -5.79 6.64
N GLY A 175 5.05 -5.05 7.34
CA GLY A 175 5.14 -4.83 8.79
C GLY A 175 6.49 -4.28 9.23
N ALA A 176 6.92 -4.66 10.43
CA ALA A 176 8.19 -4.25 11.01
C ALA A 176 9.44 -4.68 10.21
N MET A 177 9.35 -5.65 9.29
CA MET A 177 10.47 -5.97 8.40
C MET A 177 10.78 -4.81 7.43
N SER A 178 9.77 -4.09 6.95
CA SER A 178 10.00 -2.90 6.13
C SER A 178 10.77 -1.82 6.89
N GLU A 179 10.49 -1.66 8.19
CA GLU A 179 11.21 -0.75 9.08
C GLU A 179 12.67 -1.16 9.24
N VAL A 180 12.93 -2.45 9.51
CA VAL A 180 14.30 -3.00 9.63
C VAL A 180 15.09 -2.80 8.35
N VAL A 181 14.49 -3.02 7.17
CA VAL A 181 15.15 -2.82 5.88
C VAL A 181 15.47 -1.34 5.63
N GLN A 182 14.58 -0.43 6.02
CA GLN A 182 14.87 1.01 5.95
C GLN A 182 16.06 1.36 6.86
N ILE A 183 16.09 0.85 8.10
CA ILE A 183 17.17 1.08 9.07
C ILE A 183 18.50 0.53 8.54
N VAL A 184 18.56 -0.74 8.16
CA VAL A 184 19.82 -1.40 7.77
C VAL A 184 20.43 -0.81 6.50
N GLY A 185 19.61 -0.24 5.61
CA GLY A 185 20.08 0.52 4.44
C GLY A 185 20.98 1.71 4.81
N GLY A 186 21.00 2.12 6.09
CA GLY A 186 21.83 3.18 6.63
C GLY A 186 23.29 2.81 6.94
N PHE A 187 23.69 1.54 6.92
CA PHE A 187 25.05 1.17 7.37
C PHE A 187 26.14 1.32 6.29
N GLY A 188 25.81 0.94 5.05
CA GLY A 188 26.77 0.86 3.95
C GLY A 188 27.90 -0.14 4.19
N ARG A 189 28.98 -0.03 3.40
CA ARG A 189 30.18 -0.87 3.51
C ARG A 189 30.89 -0.64 4.85
N GLN A 190 31.35 -1.72 5.47
CA GLN A 190 32.00 -1.70 6.79
C GLN A 190 33.54 -1.80 6.72
N LYS A 191 34.11 -2.11 5.54
CA LYS A 191 35.56 -2.10 5.30
C LYS A 191 36.06 -0.67 5.08
N LEU A 192 36.24 0.07 6.18
CA LEU A 192 36.60 1.49 6.14
C LEU A 192 37.97 1.77 5.51
N GLU A 193 38.88 0.80 5.58
CA GLU A 193 40.22 0.85 5.00
C GLU A 193 40.18 1.01 3.46
N ASP A 194 39.16 0.45 2.82
CA ASP A 194 38.95 0.50 1.36
C ASP A 194 38.27 1.80 0.90
N LEU A 195 37.77 2.61 1.84
CA LEU A 195 37.04 3.85 1.55
C LEU A 195 37.99 5.05 1.43
N PRO A 196 37.59 6.11 0.70
CA PRO A 196 38.35 7.36 0.67
C PRO A 196 38.64 7.90 2.06
N ASP A 197 39.78 8.57 2.21
CA ASP A 197 40.15 9.21 3.48
C ASP A 197 39.36 10.51 3.68
N ASP A 198 38.13 10.34 4.15
CA ASP A 198 37.16 11.40 4.39
C ASP A 198 36.41 11.15 5.70
N ILE A 199 36.09 12.23 6.41
CA ILE A 199 35.47 12.18 7.75
C ILE A 199 34.09 11.53 7.74
N VAL A 200 33.36 11.62 6.63
CA VAL A 200 32.02 11.05 6.45
C VAL A 200 32.15 9.60 5.98
N GLU A 201 33.02 9.32 5.00
CA GLU A 201 33.24 7.96 4.47
C GLU A 201 33.70 7.00 5.57
N ARG A 202 34.69 7.41 6.38
CA ARG A 202 35.30 6.60 7.45
C ARG A 202 34.70 6.87 8.83
N ALA A 203 33.49 7.43 8.88
CA ALA A 203 32.81 7.74 10.13
C ALA A 203 32.53 6.46 10.96
N GLU A 204 32.80 6.52 12.26
CA GLU A 204 32.43 5.53 13.28
C GLU A 204 31.82 6.25 14.48
N LEU A 205 30.84 5.62 15.14
CA LEU A 205 30.20 6.20 16.31
C LEU A 205 31.13 6.03 17.52
N LYS A 206 31.74 7.13 17.96
CA LYS A 206 32.67 7.13 19.08
C LYS A 206 31.92 7.36 20.39
N LEU A 207 31.96 6.38 21.27
CA LEU A 207 31.41 6.50 22.62
C LEU A 207 32.41 7.19 23.55
N PRO A 208 31.97 8.11 24.43
CA PRO A 208 32.82 8.64 25.49
C PRO A 208 33.32 7.52 26.40
N GLU A 209 34.56 7.64 26.89
CA GLU A 209 35.25 6.60 27.67
C GLU A 209 34.45 6.11 28.89
N LYS A 210 33.69 7.02 29.52
CA LYS A 210 32.78 6.71 30.64
C LYS A 210 31.74 5.64 30.27
N TYR A 211 31.11 5.78 29.10
CA TYR A 211 30.08 4.87 28.63
C TYR A 211 30.69 3.60 28.05
N ARG A 212 31.79 3.74 27.29
CA ARG A 212 32.50 2.61 26.68
C ARG A 212 32.88 1.53 27.69
N LYS A 213 33.49 1.91 28.82
CA LYS A 213 33.91 0.95 29.87
C LYS A 213 32.74 0.21 30.51
N LYS A 214 31.66 0.93 30.82
CA LYS A 214 30.45 0.33 31.40
C LYS A 214 29.79 -0.67 30.45
N ILE A 215 29.71 -0.32 29.17
CA ILE A 215 29.18 -1.21 28.12
C ILE A 215 30.06 -2.46 28.01
N GLU A 216 31.38 -2.28 28.00
CA GLU A 216 32.34 -3.40 27.97
C GLU A 216 32.15 -4.33 29.16
N GLU A 217 31.89 -3.80 30.37
CA GLU A 217 31.58 -4.59 31.56
C GLU A 217 30.24 -5.34 31.46
N GLU A 218 29.19 -4.72 30.92
CA GLU A 218 27.86 -5.33 30.77
C GLU A 218 27.85 -6.52 29.80
N ILE A 219 28.58 -6.42 28.68
CA ILE A 219 28.59 -7.46 27.65
C ILE A 219 29.80 -8.41 27.76
N LYS A 220 30.66 -8.19 28.77
CA LYS A 220 31.89 -8.97 28.95
C LYS A 220 31.59 -10.46 29.04
N GLY A 221 32.22 -11.22 28.15
CA GLY A 221 32.10 -12.67 28.16
C GLY A 221 30.68 -13.15 27.88
N VAL A 222 29.82 -12.37 27.21
CA VAL A 222 28.50 -12.80 26.72
C VAL A 222 28.63 -13.45 25.35
N ARG A 223 28.03 -14.63 25.14
CA ARG A 223 27.97 -15.30 23.83
C ARG A 223 26.65 -15.04 23.13
N LEU A 224 26.74 -14.80 21.81
CA LEU A 224 25.60 -14.49 20.94
C LEU A 224 24.98 -15.75 20.29
N PRO A 225 23.66 -15.75 20.03
CA PRO A 225 22.95 -16.87 19.45
C PRO A 225 22.95 -16.81 17.91
N GLY A 226 24.00 -17.32 17.27
CA GLY A 226 23.99 -17.58 15.82
C GLY A 226 24.16 -16.37 14.90
N TYR A 227 24.59 -15.24 15.43
CA TYR A 227 24.90 -14.02 14.68
C TYR A 227 26.08 -13.26 15.32
N SER A 228 26.70 -12.36 14.57
CA SER A 228 27.89 -11.59 14.98
C SER A 228 27.58 -10.23 15.59
N GLY A 229 26.44 -9.65 15.23
CA GLY A 229 26.01 -8.35 15.69
C GLY A 229 26.63 -7.21 14.88
N MET A 230 27.11 -7.53 13.66
CA MET A 230 27.74 -6.61 12.74
C MET A 230 27.00 -6.61 11.40
N PRO A 231 26.86 -5.44 10.74
CA PRO A 231 26.35 -5.39 9.38
C PRO A 231 27.25 -6.15 8.40
N ASP A 232 26.67 -6.52 7.27
CA ASP A 232 27.40 -7.12 6.15
C ASP A 232 28.61 -6.25 5.74
N GLU A 233 29.76 -6.88 5.51
CA GLU A 233 31.02 -6.17 5.23
C GLU A 233 30.93 -5.28 3.99
N ASP A 234 30.19 -5.72 2.98
CA ASP A 234 29.94 -5.01 1.73
C ASP A 234 28.68 -4.12 1.81
N GLY A 235 28.01 -4.08 2.95
CA GLY A 235 26.81 -3.30 3.21
C GLY A 235 25.55 -3.82 2.52
N ARG A 236 25.51 -5.11 2.14
CA ARG A 236 24.39 -5.70 1.41
C ARG A 236 23.20 -5.96 2.33
N ILE A 237 21.99 -5.74 1.81
CA ILE A 237 20.74 -6.14 2.46
C ILE A 237 20.50 -7.63 2.16
N LEU A 238 20.40 -8.45 3.21
CA LEU A 238 20.34 -9.91 3.09
C LEU A 238 18.93 -10.50 3.27
N TYR A 239 17.93 -9.70 3.62
CA TYR A 239 16.55 -10.15 3.82
C TYR A 239 15.84 -10.41 2.49
N ASP A 240 14.97 -11.42 2.42
CA ASP A 240 14.26 -11.85 1.22
C ASP A 240 12.76 -11.49 1.27
N PRO A 241 12.21 -10.75 0.29
CA PRO A 241 10.79 -10.42 0.23
C PRO A 241 9.96 -11.38 -0.63
N ARG A 242 10.56 -12.38 -1.27
CA ARG A 242 9.93 -13.17 -2.35
C ARG A 242 8.90 -14.17 -1.86
N PHE A 243 8.08 -14.67 -2.78
CA PHE A 243 7.06 -15.70 -2.51
C PHE A 243 7.65 -16.95 -1.84
N HIS A 244 8.72 -17.52 -2.43
CA HIS A 244 9.34 -18.78 -1.97
C HIS A 244 10.20 -18.63 -0.72
N ASN A 245 10.53 -17.41 -0.32
CA ASN A 245 11.32 -17.14 0.88
C ASN A 245 11.02 -15.72 1.34
N THR A 246 10.21 -15.59 2.39
CA THR A 246 9.86 -14.28 2.96
C THR A 246 10.43 -14.18 4.37
N ASN A 247 11.21 -13.12 4.63
CA ASN A 247 11.59 -12.73 5.97
C ASN A 247 10.58 -11.73 6.56
N LEU A 248 10.21 -11.94 7.82
CA LEU A 248 9.30 -11.09 8.59
C LEU A 248 9.89 -10.82 9.99
N ILE A 249 9.39 -9.80 10.67
CA ILE A 249 9.68 -9.56 12.10
C ILE A 249 8.39 -9.81 12.88
N SER A 250 8.50 -10.52 13.99
CA SER A 250 7.42 -10.71 14.97
C SER A 250 7.94 -10.35 16.37
N PHE A 251 7.07 -9.86 17.25
CA PHE A 251 7.44 -9.53 18.63
C PHE A 251 6.93 -10.58 19.62
N ASP A 252 7.73 -10.89 20.64
CA ASP A 252 7.29 -11.71 21.75
C ASP A 252 6.45 -10.95 22.79
N GLN A 253 5.95 -11.67 23.78
CA GLN A 253 5.11 -11.12 24.86
C GLN A 253 5.80 -10.03 25.69
N GLU A 254 7.14 -9.92 25.64
CA GLU A 254 7.91 -8.85 26.29
C GLU A 254 8.31 -7.72 25.32
N GLY A 255 7.90 -7.82 24.05
CA GLY A 255 8.20 -6.84 23.02
C GLY A 255 9.61 -6.95 22.44
N TYR A 256 10.28 -8.11 22.56
CA TYR A 256 11.54 -8.36 21.87
C TYR A 256 11.30 -8.87 20.45
N PRO A 257 12.11 -8.42 19.46
CA PRO A 257 11.94 -8.80 18.07
C PRO A 257 12.56 -10.16 17.73
N TRP A 258 11.83 -10.92 16.92
CA TRP A 258 12.22 -12.20 16.35
C TRP A 258 12.23 -12.12 14.83
N LEU A 259 13.28 -12.66 14.22
CA LEU A 259 13.36 -12.84 12.78
C LEU A 259 12.64 -14.14 12.39
N ILE A 260 11.67 -14.01 11.50
CA ILE A 260 10.88 -15.13 10.98
C ILE A 260 11.25 -15.36 9.51
N GLN A 261 11.36 -16.62 9.10
CA GLN A 261 11.49 -17.01 7.71
C GLN A 261 10.38 -17.98 7.32
N VAL A 262 9.60 -17.60 6.31
CA VAL A 262 8.56 -18.44 5.71
C VAL A 262 9.07 -18.97 4.39
N SER A 263 9.16 -20.30 4.27
CA SER A 263 9.69 -20.98 3.10
C SER A 263 9.05 -22.37 2.93
N PRO A 264 9.24 -23.07 1.79
CA PRO A 264 8.74 -24.42 1.60
C PRO A 264 9.18 -25.43 2.68
N SER A 265 10.30 -25.21 3.36
CA SER A 265 10.76 -26.09 4.44
C SER A 265 9.99 -25.89 5.76
N GLY A 266 9.23 -24.80 5.87
CA GLY A 266 8.43 -24.45 7.04
C GLY A 266 8.55 -22.98 7.43
N VAL A 267 7.96 -22.66 8.58
CA VAL A 267 8.08 -21.37 9.25
C VAL A 267 9.12 -21.50 10.36
N TRP A 268 10.17 -20.69 10.29
CA TRP A 268 11.32 -20.73 11.19
C TRP A 268 11.46 -19.42 11.95
N ALA A 269 11.92 -19.49 13.20
CA ALA A 269 12.18 -18.32 14.03
C ALA A 269 13.58 -18.38 14.64
N MET A 270 14.22 -17.21 14.76
CA MET A 270 15.41 -16.97 15.58
C MET A 270 15.37 -15.55 16.17
N PRO A 271 16.10 -15.28 17.26
CA PRO A 271 16.22 -13.91 17.77
C PRO A 271 16.72 -12.96 16.67
N LEU A 272 16.13 -11.77 16.55
CA LEU A 272 16.58 -10.79 15.57
C LEU A 272 18.04 -10.42 15.85
N PRO A 273 18.96 -10.55 14.87
CA PRO A 273 20.32 -10.06 15.03
C PRO A 273 20.36 -8.55 15.28
N ILE A 274 21.04 -8.17 16.37
CA ILE A 274 21.16 -6.79 16.85
C ILE A 274 22.61 -6.48 17.20
N ILE A 275 22.99 -5.20 17.11
CA ILE A 275 24.32 -4.73 17.50
C ILE A 275 24.43 -4.80 19.04
N PRO A 276 25.31 -5.63 19.63
CA PRO A 276 25.23 -6.00 21.04
C PRO A 276 25.37 -4.82 21.99
N ALA A 277 26.32 -3.93 21.72
CA ALA A 277 26.53 -2.72 22.51
C ALA A 277 25.27 -1.83 22.61
N THR A 278 24.43 -1.83 21.57
CA THR A 278 23.24 -0.97 21.51
C THR A 278 22.06 -1.46 22.35
N ARG A 279 22.11 -2.71 22.83
CA ARG A 279 21.09 -3.28 23.73
C ARG A 279 21.33 -2.94 25.20
N THR A 280 22.52 -2.46 25.55
CA THR A 280 22.87 -2.10 26.92
C THR A 280 22.08 -0.90 27.40
N GLU A 281 21.74 -0.87 28.69
CA GLU A 281 21.05 0.28 29.29
C GLU A 281 21.95 1.52 29.25
N THR A 282 23.26 1.33 29.48
CA THR A 282 24.27 2.39 29.39
C THR A 282 24.30 3.05 28.00
N PHE A 283 24.07 2.30 26.91
CA PHE A 283 23.99 2.90 25.58
C PHE A 283 22.74 3.77 25.43
N ARG A 284 21.58 3.30 25.90
CA ARG A 284 20.34 4.09 25.92
C ARG A 284 20.54 5.41 26.69
N GLU A 285 21.11 5.35 27.90
CA GLU A 285 21.41 6.54 28.71
C GLU A 285 22.21 7.59 27.92
N TYR A 286 23.24 7.16 27.18
CA TYR A 286 24.06 8.06 26.38
C TYR A 286 23.30 8.70 25.22
N ILE A 287 22.50 7.91 24.50
CA ILE A 287 21.72 8.39 23.35
C ILE A 287 20.63 9.38 23.80
N GLU A 288 20.01 9.13 24.95
CA GLU A 288 19.06 10.06 25.57
C GLU A 288 19.75 11.35 26.04
N GLU A 289 20.98 11.27 26.58
CA GLU A 289 21.76 12.46 26.96
C GLU A 289 22.11 13.35 25.76
N VAL A 290 22.46 12.76 24.63
CA VAL A 290 22.74 13.53 23.40
C VAL A 290 21.47 13.92 22.64
N ASP A 291 20.29 13.41 23.01
CA ASP A 291 19.00 13.66 22.35
C ASP A 291 18.99 13.23 20.87
N ASP A 292 19.53 12.04 20.55
CA ASP A 292 19.42 11.47 19.20
C ASP A 292 18.07 10.76 19.03
N THR A 293 17.05 11.54 18.66
CA THR A 293 15.67 11.08 18.46
C THR A 293 15.50 9.98 17.42
N GLU A 294 16.45 9.82 16.48
CA GLU A 294 16.40 8.75 15.48
C GLU A 294 16.79 7.41 16.11
N ILE A 295 17.92 7.35 16.83
CA ILE A 295 18.35 6.11 17.49
C ILE A 295 17.40 5.73 18.63
N ILE A 296 16.92 6.69 19.43
CA ILE A 296 15.93 6.43 20.51
C ILE A 296 14.72 5.69 19.94
N LYS A 297 14.21 6.13 18.79
CA LYS A 297 13.05 5.49 18.13
C LYS A 297 13.34 4.04 17.72
N ILE A 298 14.55 3.73 17.26
CA ILE A 298 14.98 2.35 16.97
C ILE A 298 15.00 1.52 18.27
N LEU A 299 15.58 2.07 19.34
CA LEU A 299 15.68 1.38 20.63
C LEU A 299 14.30 1.13 21.26
N ASP A 300 13.34 2.03 21.05
CA ASP A 300 11.97 1.87 21.56
C ASP A 300 11.25 0.72 20.85
N ARG A 301 11.40 0.64 19.51
CA ARG A 301 10.75 -0.39 18.68
C ARG A 301 11.44 -1.75 18.77
N PHE A 302 12.77 -1.81 18.69
CA PHE A 302 13.53 -3.07 18.53
C PHE A 302 14.42 -3.43 19.73
N LYS A 303 14.47 -2.61 20.79
CA LYS A 303 15.31 -2.82 21.99
C LYS A 303 16.83 -2.86 21.72
N GLY A 304 17.23 -2.45 20.52
CA GLY A 304 18.60 -2.47 20.02
C GLY A 304 18.57 -2.14 18.52
N ILE A 305 19.71 -1.75 17.96
CA ILE A 305 19.79 -1.49 16.51
C ILE A 305 19.94 -2.83 15.78
N PRO A 306 19.03 -3.19 14.84
CA PRO A 306 19.17 -4.39 14.02
C PRO A 306 20.50 -4.40 13.25
N SER A 307 21.23 -5.51 13.22
CA SER A 307 22.52 -5.57 12.54
C SER A 307 22.39 -5.71 11.03
N GLY A 308 21.29 -6.26 10.53
CA GLY A 308 21.10 -6.58 9.11
C GLY A 308 21.41 -8.03 8.73
N GLU A 309 21.91 -8.81 9.67
CA GLU A 309 22.16 -10.23 9.46
C GLU A 309 20.82 -10.98 9.31
N THR A 310 20.84 -12.00 8.46
CA THR A 310 19.71 -12.90 8.21
C THR A 310 20.02 -14.30 8.76
N PHE A 311 19.16 -15.28 8.48
CA PHE A 311 19.42 -16.67 8.83
C PHE A 311 20.77 -17.16 8.28
N PRO A 312 21.53 -17.97 9.06
CA PRO A 312 22.77 -18.56 8.58
C PRO A 312 22.60 -19.39 7.31
N GLN A 313 23.66 -19.53 6.52
CA GLN A 313 23.64 -20.36 5.30
C GLN A 313 23.34 -21.83 5.61
N ALA A 314 22.88 -22.61 4.62
CA ALA A 314 22.31 -23.94 4.81
C ALA A 314 23.09 -24.87 5.76
N GLY A 315 24.41 -24.98 5.63
CA GLY A 315 25.23 -25.85 6.51
C GLY A 315 25.36 -25.34 7.95
N GLU A 316 25.26 -24.03 8.16
CA GLU A 316 25.28 -23.40 9.48
C GLU A 316 23.90 -23.37 10.11
N PHE A 317 22.85 -23.23 9.29
CA PHE A 317 21.45 -23.24 9.68
C PHE A 317 21.13 -24.47 10.53
N GLN A 318 21.47 -25.67 10.04
CA GLN A 318 21.17 -26.92 10.76
C GLN A 318 21.97 -27.04 12.07
N ARG A 319 23.14 -26.41 12.18
CA ARG A 319 23.92 -26.41 13.42
C ARG A 319 23.24 -25.57 14.49
N TRP A 320 22.73 -24.40 14.10
CA TRP A 320 22.01 -23.49 14.98
C TRP A 320 20.58 -23.97 15.30
N GLU A 321 19.97 -24.75 14.40
CA GLU A 321 18.76 -25.53 14.68
C GLU A 321 19.03 -26.56 15.79
N ARG A 322 20.07 -27.38 15.65
CA ARG A 322 20.46 -28.34 16.72
C ARG A 322 20.88 -27.65 18.01
N ALA A 323 21.41 -26.43 17.94
CA ALA A 323 21.71 -25.63 19.14
C ALA A 323 20.44 -25.03 19.80
N GLY A 324 19.25 -25.21 19.19
CA GLY A 324 17.96 -24.71 19.62
C GLY A 324 17.78 -23.19 19.48
N VAL A 325 18.69 -22.51 18.76
CA VAL A 325 18.60 -21.07 18.47
C VAL A 325 17.59 -20.82 17.36
N ILE A 326 17.69 -21.62 16.29
CA ILE A 326 16.72 -21.64 15.20
C ILE A 326 15.69 -22.71 15.52
N SER A 327 14.41 -22.35 15.47
CA SER A 327 13.32 -23.27 15.79
C SER A 327 12.29 -23.28 14.67
N LYS A 328 11.85 -24.48 14.25
CA LYS A 328 10.69 -24.63 13.37
C LYS A 328 9.42 -24.44 14.19
N ILE A 329 8.61 -23.45 13.84
CA ILE A 329 7.43 -23.05 14.62
C ILE A 329 6.12 -23.37 13.91
N GLY A 330 6.16 -23.62 12.60
CA GLY A 330 4.98 -23.93 11.80
C GLY A 330 5.32 -24.62 10.48
N ASP A 331 4.29 -25.15 9.83
CA ASP A 331 4.39 -25.74 8.49
C ASP A 331 3.64 -24.87 7.47
N ALA A 332 4.28 -24.63 6.34
CA ALA A 332 3.74 -23.85 5.21
C ALA A 332 3.62 -24.69 3.94
N SER A 333 3.84 -26.02 4.03
CA SER A 333 3.83 -26.93 2.88
C SER A 333 2.55 -26.84 2.04
N ALA A 334 1.38 -26.74 2.67
CA ALA A 334 0.09 -26.62 1.98
C ALA A 334 0.01 -25.36 1.10
N PHE A 335 0.57 -24.24 1.54
CA PHE A 335 0.62 -23.01 0.74
C PHE A 335 1.55 -23.16 -0.47
N TYR A 336 2.72 -23.77 -0.27
CA TYR A 336 3.75 -23.92 -1.29
C TYR A 336 3.50 -25.06 -2.30
N GLN A 337 2.35 -25.73 -2.22
CA GLN A 337 1.86 -26.61 -3.29
C GLN A 337 1.31 -25.82 -4.49
N HIS A 338 0.98 -24.54 -4.29
CA HIS A 338 0.37 -23.68 -5.28
C HIS A 338 1.37 -22.71 -5.94
N SER A 339 0.94 -22.10 -7.04
CA SER A 339 1.74 -21.15 -7.82
C SER A 339 1.63 -19.71 -7.31
N ALA A 340 2.74 -18.98 -7.39
CA ALA A 340 2.81 -17.56 -7.05
C ALA A 340 2.18 -16.67 -8.13
N TYR A 341 1.44 -15.63 -7.74
CA TYR A 341 1.02 -14.59 -8.69
C TYR A 341 2.19 -13.73 -9.21
N SER A 342 3.23 -13.57 -8.39
CA SER A 342 4.48 -12.91 -8.78
C SER A 342 5.63 -13.40 -7.90
N THR A 343 6.85 -13.33 -8.43
CA THR A 343 8.09 -13.63 -7.70
C THR A 343 8.31 -12.76 -6.45
N VAL A 344 7.82 -11.51 -6.45
CA VAL A 344 8.01 -10.52 -5.36
C VAL A 344 6.82 -10.43 -4.38
N CYS A 345 5.77 -11.22 -4.59
CA CYS A 345 4.62 -11.34 -3.70
C CYS A 345 4.89 -12.31 -2.54
N GLY A 346 5.78 -11.92 -1.62
CA GLY A 346 5.92 -12.58 -0.33
C GLY A 346 4.78 -12.26 0.64
N TRP A 347 4.84 -12.84 1.84
CA TRP A 347 3.84 -12.65 2.89
C TRP A 347 3.75 -11.18 3.33
N SER A 348 2.52 -10.65 3.39
CA SER A 348 2.22 -9.32 3.96
C SER A 348 1.88 -9.47 5.43
N CYS A 349 2.35 -8.57 6.29
CA CYS A 349 2.26 -8.72 7.74
C CYS A 349 1.75 -7.44 8.40
N ASN A 350 1.00 -7.58 9.50
CA ASN A 350 0.65 -6.46 10.38
C ASN A 350 1.90 -5.89 11.08
N SER A 351 1.76 -4.75 11.78
CA SER A 351 2.92 -4.04 12.33
C SER A 351 3.69 -4.88 13.36
N ASP A 352 2.99 -5.59 14.24
CA ASP A 352 3.58 -6.41 15.30
C ASP A 352 4.00 -7.83 14.84
N GLY A 353 3.70 -8.19 13.60
CA GLY A 353 4.08 -9.46 13.04
C GLY A 353 3.39 -10.67 13.66
N SER A 354 2.22 -10.49 14.25
CA SER A 354 1.41 -11.59 14.80
C SER A 354 0.56 -12.28 13.74
N GLU A 355 0.25 -11.57 12.66
CA GLU A 355 -0.55 -12.07 11.56
C GLU A 355 0.06 -11.69 10.21
N ALA A 356 0.19 -12.68 9.33
CA ALA A 356 0.59 -12.48 7.95
C ALA A 356 -0.40 -13.15 6.99
N ILE A 357 -0.50 -12.64 5.78
CA ILE A 357 -1.38 -13.15 4.73
C ILE A 357 -0.63 -13.23 3.40
N ASN A 358 -0.95 -14.24 2.60
CA ASN A 358 -0.51 -14.32 1.22
C ASN A 358 -1.57 -15.03 0.35
N THR A 359 -1.55 -14.74 -0.94
CA THR A 359 -2.45 -15.31 -1.93
C THR A 359 -1.64 -16.06 -2.99
N CYS A 360 -2.20 -17.17 -3.47
CA CYS A 360 -1.64 -17.99 -4.52
C CYS A 360 -2.76 -18.51 -5.42
N TYR A 361 -2.40 -19.15 -6.53
CA TYR A 361 -3.36 -19.79 -7.41
C TYR A 361 -2.88 -21.15 -7.88
N ASP A 362 -3.81 -21.96 -8.33
CA ASP A 362 -3.52 -23.16 -9.10
C ASP A 362 -4.67 -23.44 -10.06
N TYR A 363 -4.51 -24.43 -10.91
CA TYR A 363 -5.58 -24.93 -11.77
C TYR A 363 -6.05 -26.28 -11.25
N ALA A 364 -7.34 -26.34 -10.89
CA ALA A 364 -7.95 -27.57 -10.44
C ALA A 364 -8.16 -28.57 -11.59
N ASP A 365 -8.44 -29.82 -11.24
CA ASP A 365 -8.80 -30.88 -12.18
C ASP A 365 -10.05 -30.53 -13.01
N SER A 366 -10.89 -29.61 -12.51
CA SER A 366 -12.05 -29.06 -13.22
C SER A 366 -11.68 -28.18 -14.41
N GLY A 367 -10.41 -27.81 -14.59
CA GLY A 367 -9.94 -26.94 -15.67
C GLY A 367 -9.97 -25.44 -15.33
N TYR A 368 -10.67 -25.03 -14.27
CA TYR A 368 -10.72 -23.64 -13.82
C TYR A 368 -9.45 -23.23 -13.06
N CYS A 369 -9.11 -21.95 -13.14
CA CYS A 369 -8.13 -21.33 -12.26
C CYS A 369 -8.80 -21.06 -10.90
N GLU A 370 -8.14 -21.47 -9.82
CA GLU A 370 -8.61 -21.28 -8.45
C GLU A 370 -7.61 -20.45 -7.65
N GLY A 371 -8.13 -19.47 -6.92
CA GLY A 371 -7.37 -18.64 -6.00
C GLY A 371 -7.46 -19.19 -4.58
N TYR A 372 -6.34 -19.14 -3.86
CA TYR A 372 -6.23 -19.56 -2.46
C TYR A 372 -5.64 -18.42 -1.64
N THR A 373 -6.19 -18.22 -0.44
CA THR A 373 -5.73 -17.22 0.52
C THR A 373 -5.36 -17.91 1.82
N PHE A 374 -4.11 -17.76 2.24
CA PHE A 374 -3.60 -18.35 3.47
C PHE A 374 -3.23 -17.25 4.46
N GLN A 375 -3.56 -17.48 5.73
CA GLN A 375 -3.14 -16.66 6.84
C GLN A 375 -2.15 -17.44 7.72
N LEU A 376 -1.08 -16.77 8.13
CA LEU A 376 -0.11 -17.22 9.11
C LEU A 376 -0.37 -16.47 10.40
N SER A 377 -0.68 -17.18 11.48
CA SER A 377 -0.75 -16.64 12.83
C SER A 377 0.48 -17.06 13.63
N LEU A 378 1.12 -16.10 14.30
CA LEU A 378 2.33 -16.27 15.09
C LEU A 378 2.07 -15.93 16.55
N ASN A 379 2.53 -16.79 17.45
CA ASN A 379 2.53 -16.55 18.89
C ASN A 379 3.93 -16.84 19.45
N MET A 380 4.61 -15.78 19.86
CA MET A 380 6.00 -15.80 20.25
C MET A 380 6.13 -15.74 21.79
N SER A 381 6.70 -16.78 22.39
CA SER A 381 6.96 -16.81 23.84
C SER A 381 8.17 -15.94 24.20
N ALA A 382 8.12 -15.28 25.35
CA ALA A 382 9.26 -14.55 25.88
C ALA A 382 10.45 -15.48 26.17
N VAL A 383 11.66 -15.05 25.78
CA VAL A 383 12.90 -15.78 26.01
C VAL A 383 13.88 -14.91 26.80
N LYS A 384 14.39 -15.46 27.89
CA LYS A 384 15.37 -14.78 28.75
C LYS A 384 16.57 -14.30 27.92
N GLN A 385 16.79 -12.99 27.95
CA GLN A 385 17.87 -12.29 27.23
C GLN A 385 17.97 -12.65 25.73
N GLN A 386 16.90 -13.12 25.09
CA GLN A 386 16.91 -13.51 23.67
C GLN A 386 18.02 -14.52 23.30
N GLY A 387 18.36 -15.43 24.22
CA GLY A 387 19.41 -16.44 23.99
C GLY A 387 20.84 -15.95 24.21
N TRP A 388 21.06 -14.76 24.76
CA TRP A 388 22.40 -14.35 25.18
C TRP A 388 22.85 -15.15 26.40
N LEU A 389 24.08 -15.66 26.36
CA LEU A 389 24.61 -16.55 27.40
C LEU A 389 25.84 -15.94 28.06
N SER A 390 25.68 -15.53 29.33
CA SER A 390 26.78 -15.13 30.20
C SER A 390 27.67 -16.32 30.59
N GLU A 391 28.77 -16.03 31.28
CA GLU A 391 29.60 -17.09 31.88
C GLU A 391 28.79 -17.92 32.89
N LYS A 392 29.07 -19.22 32.93
CA LYS A 392 28.44 -20.12 33.89
C LYS A 392 29.08 -19.93 35.26
N ASN A 393 28.23 -19.88 36.28
CA ASN A 393 28.69 -19.97 37.64
C ASN A 393 29.04 -21.43 37.97
N THR A 394 30.28 -21.68 38.39
CA THR A 394 30.78 -23.01 38.77
C THR A 394 30.73 -23.28 40.28
N SER A 395 30.09 -22.40 41.05
CA SER A 395 29.99 -22.52 42.52
C SER A 395 29.29 -23.78 43.02
N GLN A 396 28.60 -24.51 42.14
CA GLN A 396 27.92 -25.77 42.46
C GLN A 396 28.84 -27.00 42.38
N LEU A 397 30.03 -26.86 41.80
CA LEU A 397 31.03 -27.93 41.68
C LEU A 397 32.03 -27.86 42.83
N ASP A 398 32.49 -29.02 43.29
CA ASP A 398 33.65 -29.09 44.19
C ASP A 398 34.97 -28.79 43.44
N ASP A 399 36.07 -28.60 44.18
CA ASP A 399 37.38 -28.24 43.60
C ASP A 399 37.90 -29.30 42.61
N LEU A 400 37.60 -30.59 42.86
CA LEU A 400 38.06 -31.69 42.02
C LEU A 400 37.27 -31.73 40.71
N GLN A 401 35.95 -31.62 40.79
CA GLN A 401 35.04 -31.55 39.64
C GLN A 401 35.33 -30.32 38.77
N ASN A 402 35.56 -29.17 39.41
CA ASN A 402 35.99 -27.95 38.71
C ASN A 402 37.29 -28.16 37.93
N THR A 403 38.26 -28.82 38.55
CA THR A 403 39.54 -29.15 37.89
C THR A 403 39.33 -30.10 36.71
N GLN A 404 38.51 -31.14 36.88
CA GLN A 404 38.20 -32.10 35.82
C GLN A 404 37.53 -31.44 34.61
N VAL A 405 36.50 -30.64 34.85
CA VAL A 405 35.79 -29.88 33.80
C VAL A 405 36.74 -28.90 33.11
N SER A 406 37.59 -28.20 33.86
CA SER A 406 38.56 -27.25 33.30
C SER A 406 39.57 -27.94 32.38
N ILE A 407 40.11 -29.09 32.78
CA ILE A 407 41.04 -29.89 31.96
C ILE A 407 40.35 -30.38 30.69
N TYR A 408 39.12 -30.90 30.82
CA TYR A 408 38.34 -31.38 29.69
C TYR A 408 38.05 -30.27 28.67
N LEU A 409 37.53 -29.12 29.13
CA LEU A 409 37.24 -27.98 28.25
C LEU A 409 38.50 -27.41 27.61
N SER A 410 39.61 -27.35 28.34
CA SER A 410 40.90 -26.88 27.79
C SER A 410 41.34 -27.78 26.63
N LYS A 411 41.32 -29.10 26.82
CA LYS A 411 41.67 -30.06 25.75
C LYS A 411 40.70 -30.00 24.57
N LEU A 412 39.41 -29.84 24.83
CA LEU A 412 38.40 -29.71 23.76
C LEU A 412 38.62 -28.42 22.96
N PHE A 413 38.90 -27.31 23.63
CA PHE A 413 39.17 -26.02 22.98
C PHE A 413 40.51 -26.01 22.25
N ASP A 414 41.52 -26.73 22.73
CA ASP A 414 42.79 -26.91 22.02
C ASP A 414 42.59 -27.58 20.65
N LEU A 415 41.68 -28.55 20.53
CA LEU A 415 41.34 -29.16 19.24
C LEU A 415 40.69 -28.17 18.24
N MET A 416 40.12 -27.08 18.75
CA MET A 416 39.43 -26.06 17.96
C MET A 416 40.29 -24.80 17.75
N LYS A 417 41.52 -24.79 18.27
CA LYS A 417 42.37 -23.59 18.34
C LYS A 417 42.88 -23.12 16.99
N ASP A 418 43.08 -24.04 16.05
CA ASP A 418 43.63 -23.71 14.73
C ASP A 418 42.61 -23.00 13.82
N ASN A 419 41.30 -23.22 14.05
CA ASN A 419 40.22 -22.57 13.28
C ASN A 419 39.14 -22.00 14.21
N PRO A 420 39.49 -21.07 15.13
CA PRO A 420 38.59 -20.66 16.22
C PRO A 420 37.31 -19.95 15.76
N LYS A 421 37.29 -19.54 14.47
CA LYS A 421 36.27 -18.78 13.75
C LYS A 421 35.31 -19.67 12.96
N ASP A 422 35.57 -20.98 12.90
CA ASP A 422 34.67 -21.92 12.24
C ASP A 422 33.30 -21.89 12.94
N SER A 423 32.23 -21.68 12.18
CA SER A 423 30.86 -21.63 12.68
C SER A 423 30.48 -22.92 13.42
N LYS A 424 31.06 -24.06 13.04
CA LYS A 424 30.96 -25.33 13.79
C LYS A 424 31.43 -25.16 15.23
N PHE A 425 32.59 -24.57 15.45
CA PHE A 425 33.17 -24.42 16.78
C PHE A 425 32.48 -23.33 17.60
N ILE A 426 31.98 -22.28 16.96
CA ILE A 426 31.17 -21.25 17.62
C ILE A 426 29.87 -21.86 18.14
N ALA A 427 29.17 -22.65 17.33
CA ALA A 427 27.96 -23.36 17.75
C ALA A 427 28.22 -24.33 18.91
N ILE A 428 29.33 -25.10 18.88
CA ILE A 428 29.74 -25.97 19.99
C ILE A 428 29.97 -25.18 21.27
N LYS A 429 30.74 -24.08 21.20
CA LYS A 429 31.01 -23.21 22.37
C LYS A 429 29.73 -22.61 22.94
N TYR A 430 28.75 -22.28 22.09
CA TYR A 430 27.43 -21.82 22.52
C TYR A 430 26.65 -22.93 23.24
N LYS A 431 26.58 -24.15 22.67
CA LYS A 431 25.93 -25.30 23.32
C LYS A 431 26.51 -25.63 24.69
N LEU A 432 27.85 -25.62 24.83
CA LEU A 432 28.54 -25.84 26.10
C LEU A 432 28.14 -24.83 27.18
N ARG A 433 27.80 -23.60 26.80
CA ARG A 433 27.27 -22.59 27.73
C ARG A 433 25.79 -22.75 28.03
N ARG A 434 25.05 -23.45 27.18
CA ARG A 434 23.61 -23.60 27.30
C ARG A 434 23.19 -24.80 28.14
N ILE A 435 23.87 -25.94 27.99
CA ILE A 435 23.57 -27.18 28.73
C ILE A 435 23.75 -27.03 30.23
N ASP A 436 23.29 -27.98 31.03
CA ASP A 436 23.63 -28.00 32.46
C ASP A 436 25.11 -28.37 32.68
N ILE A 437 25.72 -27.91 33.77
CA ILE A 437 27.13 -28.23 34.06
C ILE A 437 27.35 -29.71 34.39
N SER A 438 26.34 -30.40 34.93
CA SER A 438 26.36 -31.85 35.18
C SER A 438 26.62 -32.65 33.90
N GLN A 439 26.02 -32.25 32.77
CA GLN A 439 26.23 -32.94 31.49
C GLN A 439 27.67 -32.80 30.97
N ILE A 440 28.35 -31.69 31.30
CA ILE A 440 29.77 -31.52 30.98
C ILE A 440 30.61 -32.40 31.89
N LEU A 441 30.25 -32.45 33.18
CA LEU A 441 30.95 -33.26 34.18
C LEU A 441 30.90 -34.76 33.84
N ASP A 442 29.75 -35.27 33.42
CA ASP A 442 29.58 -36.67 32.99
C ASP A 442 30.54 -37.06 31.86
N ARG A 443 30.92 -36.08 31.03
CA ARG A 443 31.86 -36.27 29.91
C ARG A 443 33.30 -35.93 30.26
N ALA A 444 33.56 -35.29 31.40
CA ALA A 444 34.90 -34.84 31.78
C ALA A 444 35.91 -35.98 31.96
N HIS A 445 35.45 -37.24 32.11
CA HIS A 445 36.28 -38.44 32.16
C HIS A 445 36.83 -38.88 30.78
N ILE A 446 36.27 -38.37 29.69
CA ILE A 446 36.67 -38.68 28.31
C ILE A 446 37.84 -37.77 27.91
N ILE A 447 38.81 -38.31 27.17
CA ILE A 447 39.86 -37.50 26.54
C ILE A 447 39.31 -36.96 25.22
N PRO A 448 39.14 -35.63 25.06
CA PRO A 448 38.58 -35.06 23.84
C PRO A 448 39.38 -35.45 22.60
N ASN A 449 38.67 -35.80 21.53
CA ASN A 449 39.20 -36.08 20.19
C ASN A 449 38.17 -35.62 19.13
N GLN A 450 38.37 -35.96 17.86
CA GLN A 450 37.45 -35.57 16.79
C GLN A 450 36.01 -36.09 16.99
N SER A 451 35.85 -37.30 17.53
CA SER A 451 34.53 -37.87 17.84
C SER A 451 33.80 -37.06 18.90
N GLU A 452 34.53 -36.41 19.81
CA GLU A 452 33.96 -35.52 20.82
C GLU A 452 33.45 -34.21 20.21
N ILE A 453 34.18 -33.66 19.23
CA ILE A 453 33.71 -32.50 18.45
C ILE A 453 32.42 -32.85 17.70
N ASP A 454 32.37 -34.02 17.06
CA ASP A 454 31.21 -34.45 16.30
C ASP A 454 30.02 -34.78 17.21
N TYR A 455 30.26 -35.26 18.44
CA TYR A 455 29.22 -35.39 19.46
C TYR A 455 28.58 -34.03 19.78
N TRP A 456 29.39 -33.01 20.09
CA TRP A 456 28.85 -31.67 20.43
C TRP A 456 28.19 -30.98 19.23
N ASP A 457 28.71 -31.16 18.02
CA ASP A 457 28.09 -30.62 16.81
C ASP A 457 26.71 -31.26 16.55
N ASN A 458 26.57 -32.58 16.78
CA ASN A 458 25.33 -33.31 16.57
C ASN A 458 24.35 -33.27 17.74
N LEU A 459 24.78 -32.82 18.93
CA LEU A 459 23.90 -32.66 20.07
C LEU A 459 22.72 -31.73 19.74
N VAL A 460 21.49 -32.22 19.94
CA VAL A 460 20.25 -31.46 19.76
C VAL A 460 19.79 -30.96 21.12
N LEU A 461 19.58 -29.65 21.23
CA LEU A 461 19.03 -28.99 22.41
C LEU A 461 17.60 -28.53 22.13
N GLU A 462 16.78 -28.44 23.18
CA GLU A 462 15.43 -27.88 23.09
C GLU A 462 15.45 -26.47 22.47
N PRO A 463 14.36 -25.99 21.85
CA PRO A 463 14.23 -24.59 21.43
C PRO A 463 14.51 -23.56 22.55
N LEU A 464 14.90 -22.34 22.19
CA LEU A 464 15.05 -21.23 23.14
C LEU A 464 13.72 -20.84 23.80
N GLY A 465 12.63 -20.91 23.03
CA GLY A 465 11.27 -20.61 23.46
C GLY A 465 10.25 -21.51 22.77
N ASN A 466 9.07 -21.64 23.39
CA ASN A 466 7.95 -22.42 22.88
C ASN A 466 7.09 -21.56 21.95
N HIS A 467 7.66 -21.15 20.81
CA HIS A 467 6.96 -20.38 19.79
C HIS A 467 6.03 -21.27 18.97
N THR A 468 4.93 -20.69 18.48
CA THR A 468 3.98 -21.41 17.61
C THR A 468 3.61 -20.56 16.40
N GLY A 469 3.52 -21.23 15.25
CA GLY A 469 3.08 -20.66 13.98
C GLY A 469 2.05 -21.58 13.33
N ARG A 470 0.92 -21.02 12.92
CA ARG A 470 -0.15 -21.76 12.25
C ARG A 470 -0.47 -21.13 10.91
N VAL A 471 -0.33 -21.92 9.85
CA VAL A 471 -0.82 -21.55 8.51
C VAL A 471 -2.20 -22.16 8.31
N SER A 472 -3.19 -21.35 7.95
CA SER A 472 -4.57 -21.77 7.67
C SER A 472 -5.07 -21.21 6.35
N LEU A 473 -5.75 -22.06 5.57
CA LEU A 473 -6.51 -21.63 4.41
C LEU A 473 -7.75 -20.86 4.88
N MET A 474 -7.89 -19.61 4.44
CA MET A 474 -8.96 -18.70 4.85
C MET A 474 -10.05 -18.57 3.79
N ASN A 475 -9.66 -18.53 2.51
CA ASN A 475 -10.57 -18.38 1.39
C ASN A 475 -10.03 -19.17 0.20
N HIS A 476 -10.96 -19.73 -0.57
CA HIS A 476 -10.71 -20.48 -1.79
C HIS A 476 -11.90 -20.29 -2.73
N GLY A 477 -11.64 -20.17 -4.03
CA GLY A 477 -12.68 -20.07 -5.04
C GLY A 477 -12.13 -19.93 -6.46
N ILE A 478 -13.04 -19.95 -7.43
CA ILE A 478 -12.71 -19.81 -8.86
C ILE A 478 -12.33 -18.36 -9.18
N LEU A 479 -11.43 -18.20 -10.14
CA LEU A 479 -11.01 -16.92 -10.71
C LEU A 479 -11.41 -16.82 -12.17
N CYS A 480 -11.74 -15.63 -12.62
CA CYS A 480 -12.00 -15.30 -14.01
C CYS A 480 -11.33 -13.97 -14.39
N ASN A 481 -10.89 -13.85 -15.64
CA ASN A 481 -10.37 -12.62 -16.24
C ASN A 481 -9.34 -11.84 -15.37
N GLY A 482 -8.07 -12.25 -15.42
CA GLY A 482 -6.98 -11.59 -14.68
C GLY A 482 -6.41 -10.33 -15.33
N ILE A 483 -6.97 -9.87 -16.46
CA ILE A 483 -6.38 -8.76 -17.24
C ILE A 483 -6.42 -7.45 -16.45
N ARG A 484 -7.46 -7.18 -15.67
CA ARG A 484 -7.66 -5.88 -15.00
C ARG A 484 -7.05 -5.80 -13.59
N ILE A 485 -6.26 -6.78 -13.19
CA ILE A 485 -5.42 -6.71 -11.99
C ILE A 485 -3.95 -6.72 -12.40
N LYS A 486 -3.19 -5.74 -11.94
CA LYS A 486 -1.76 -5.58 -12.22
C LYS A 486 -0.94 -5.77 -10.95
N ILE A 487 0.04 -6.65 -10.99
CA ILE A 487 0.92 -6.97 -9.87
C ILE A 487 2.38 -6.76 -10.29
N PRO A 488 3.24 -6.22 -9.41
CA PRO A 488 4.64 -6.00 -9.74
C PRO A 488 5.36 -7.32 -10.01
N GLU A 489 6.17 -7.41 -11.05
CA GLU A 489 7.02 -8.58 -11.36
C GLU A 489 8.44 -8.13 -11.69
N ALA A 490 9.36 -8.38 -10.76
CA ALA A 490 10.73 -7.90 -10.87
C ALA A 490 11.62 -8.80 -11.73
N MET A 491 11.52 -10.12 -11.59
CA MET A 491 12.49 -11.05 -12.16
C MET A 491 12.41 -11.14 -13.68
N LEU A 492 11.21 -11.04 -14.25
CA LEU A 492 10.98 -11.28 -15.68
C LEU A 492 10.74 -10.00 -16.50
N PHE A 493 10.09 -8.99 -15.92
CA PHE A 493 9.50 -7.90 -16.71
C PHE A 493 9.86 -6.50 -16.21
N GLN A 494 10.37 -6.35 -14.99
CA GLN A 494 10.72 -5.06 -14.37
C GLN A 494 9.59 -4.02 -14.42
N GLY A 495 8.36 -4.46 -14.17
CA GLY A 495 7.16 -3.61 -14.17
C GLY A 495 5.95 -4.34 -13.61
N CYS A 496 4.74 -3.90 -13.94
CA CYS A 496 3.49 -4.45 -13.44
C CYS A 496 2.82 -5.31 -14.53
N ILE A 497 2.62 -6.59 -14.23
CA ILE A 497 2.04 -7.58 -15.15
C ILE A 497 0.58 -7.88 -14.81
N SER A 498 -0.16 -8.32 -15.81
CA SER A 498 -1.52 -8.84 -15.65
C SER A 498 -1.46 -10.31 -15.34
N LEU A 499 -2.49 -10.80 -14.67
CA LEU A 499 -2.66 -12.21 -14.45
C LEU A 499 -3.50 -12.82 -15.58
N ASN A 500 -3.35 -14.13 -15.79
CA ASN A 500 -4.19 -14.86 -16.73
C ASN A 500 -4.92 -15.97 -15.99
N PHE A 501 -6.24 -15.82 -15.88
CA PHE A 501 -7.16 -16.77 -15.24
C PHE A 501 -8.04 -17.50 -16.26
N THR A 502 -7.64 -17.51 -17.53
CA THR A 502 -8.34 -18.27 -18.57
C THR A 502 -8.31 -19.75 -18.20
N PRO A 503 -9.44 -20.48 -18.26
CA PRO A 503 -9.46 -21.91 -17.97
C PRO A 503 -8.48 -22.68 -18.86
N ARG A 504 -7.91 -23.77 -18.32
CA ARG A 504 -7.07 -24.70 -19.09
C ARG A 504 -7.87 -25.45 -20.14
N ASP A 505 -9.13 -25.76 -19.82
CA ASP A 505 -10.06 -26.38 -20.75
C ASP A 505 -10.73 -25.28 -21.59
N PRO A 506 -10.45 -25.19 -22.90
CA PRO A 506 -11.01 -24.16 -23.77
C PRO A 506 -12.52 -24.28 -23.97
N ASP A 507 -13.13 -25.43 -23.65
CA ASP A 507 -14.58 -25.63 -23.76
C ASP A 507 -15.35 -24.95 -22.61
N LEU A 508 -14.66 -24.59 -21.52
CA LEU A 508 -15.24 -23.85 -20.38
C LEU A 508 -15.37 -22.37 -20.71
N THR A 509 -16.59 -21.98 -21.08
CA THR A 509 -16.92 -20.61 -21.53
C THR A 509 -17.86 -19.85 -20.58
N SER A 510 -18.43 -20.52 -19.58
CA SER A 510 -19.31 -19.94 -18.57
C SER A 510 -18.74 -20.20 -17.18
N PHE A 511 -18.82 -19.20 -16.31
CA PHE A 511 -18.34 -19.28 -14.93
C PHE A 511 -19.51 -19.34 -13.95
N PRO A 512 -19.42 -20.17 -12.89
CA PRO A 512 -20.33 -20.05 -11.76
C PRO A 512 -20.10 -18.71 -11.06
N LYS A 513 -21.08 -18.30 -10.23
CA LYS A 513 -20.91 -17.13 -9.37
C LYS A 513 -19.65 -17.28 -8.52
N LEU A 514 -18.78 -16.27 -8.56
CA LEU A 514 -17.51 -16.27 -7.85
C LEU A 514 -17.29 -14.97 -7.06
N ASP A 515 -16.65 -15.11 -5.91
CA ASP A 515 -16.25 -14.03 -5.00
C ASP A 515 -14.96 -14.44 -4.28
N THR A 516 -13.84 -14.35 -4.98
CA THR A 516 -12.56 -14.96 -4.56
C THR A 516 -11.51 -13.88 -4.32
N ILE A 517 -10.75 -13.98 -3.21
CA ILE A 517 -9.65 -13.06 -2.92
C ILE A 517 -8.46 -13.37 -3.84
N VAL A 518 -7.96 -12.35 -4.55
CA VAL A 518 -6.82 -12.46 -5.47
C VAL A 518 -5.55 -11.87 -4.88
N PHE A 519 -5.68 -10.77 -4.15
CA PHE A 519 -4.55 -10.08 -3.55
C PHE A 519 -4.93 -9.56 -2.16
N ALA A 520 -4.01 -9.67 -1.21
CA ALA A 520 -4.21 -9.23 0.16
C ALA A 520 -2.95 -8.57 0.67
N TYR A 521 -3.11 -7.49 1.42
CA TYR A 521 -2.01 -6.74 2.00
C TYR A 521 -2.45 -6.02 3.27
N TYR A 522 -1.49 -5.71 4.13
CA TYR A 522 -1.70 -4.88 5.30
C TYR A 522 -1.33 -3.44 4.99
N VAL A 523 -2.22 -2.52 5.37
CA VAL A 523 -1.90 -1.10 5.51
C VAL A 523 -1.86 -0.83 7.01
N ASP A 524 -0.64 -0.68 7.52
CA ASP A 524 -0.37 -0.62 8.95
C ASP A 524 -0.94 -1.88 9.64
N ASP A 525 -2.00 -1.79 10.44
CA ASP A 525 -2.65 -2.96 11.07
C ASP A 525 -3.97 -3.38 10.42
N THR A 526 -4.40 -2.69 9.36
CA THR A 526 -5.67 -2.96 8.68
C THR A 526 -5.43 -3.90 7.50
N LEU A 527 -6.04 -5.09 7.53
CA LEU A 527 -6.06 -6.02 6.40
C LEU A 527 -6.94 -5.47 5.27
N LYS A 528 -6.36 -5.31 4.08
CA LYS A 528 -7.05 -4.95 2.84
C LYS A 528 -7.01 -6.13 1.88
N VAL A 529 -8.14 -6.40 1.21
CA VAL A 529 -8.23 -7.48 0.21
C VAL A 529 -8.81 -6.96 -1.10
N ILE A 530 -8.32 -7.48 -2.22
CA ILE A 530 -8.84 -7.30 -3.56
C ILE A 530 -9.45 -8.64 -3.99
N LYS A 531 -10.70 -8.58 -4.43
CA LYS A 531 -11.50 -9.74 -4.81
C LYS A 531 -11.86 -9.69 -6.29
N ASN A 532 -11.84 -10.85 -6.90
CA ASN A 532 -12.38 -11.10 -8.23
C ASN A 532 -13.81 -11.62 -8.09
N PHE A 533 -14.71 -10.97 -8.80
CA PHE A 533 -16.14 -11.16 -8.71
C PHE A 533 -16.72 -11.36 -10.12
N ASN A 534 -17.60 -12.35 -10.28
CA ASN A 534 -18.38 -12.49 -11.49
C ASN A 534 -19.72 -13.16 -11.16
N ASP A 535 -20.78 -12.66 -11.77
CA ASP A 535 -22.13 -13.20 -11.64
C ASP A 535 -22.81 -13.15 -13.01
N GLU A 536 -22.89 -14.31 -13.68
CA GLU A 536 -23.48 -14.42 -15.02
C GLU A 536 -25.01 -14.48 -15.01
N HIS A 537 -25.64 -14.51 -13.83
CA HIS A 537 -27.10 -14.54 -13.74
C HIS A 537 -27.69 -13.23 -14.26
N LYS A 538 -28.67 -13.36 -15.16
CA LYS A 538 -29.40 -12.24 -15.72
C LYS A 538 -30.89 -12.41 -15.50
N TYR A 539 -31.58 -11.31 -15.24
CA TYR A 539 -33.02 -11.29 -15.02
C TYR A 539 -33.66 -10.08 -15.70
N ILE A 540 -34.98 -10.13 -15.89
CA ILE A 540 -35.76 -8.99 -16.36
C ILE A 540 -36.23 -8.25 -15.12
N LYS A 541 -35.86 -6.98 -15.00
CA LYS A 541 -36.27 -6.15 -13.87
C LYS A 541 -37.71 -5.68 -14.11
N ASP A 542 -38.54 -5.79 -13.07
CA ASP A 542 -39.92 -5.34 -13.12
C ASP A 542 -39.98 -3.81 -13.27
N VAL A 543 -41.08 -3.32 -13.85
CA VAL A 543 -41.33 -1.88 -13.98
C VAL A 543 -41.54 -1.29 -12.58
N GLU A 544 -40.72 -0.30 -12.22
CA GLU A 544 -40.80 0.41 -10.94
C GLU A 544 -41.40 1.79 -11.17
N GLY A 545 -42.56 2.08 -10.59
CA GLY A 545 -43.18 3.38 -10.75
C GLY A 545 -44.51 3.49 -10.03
N ASN A 546 -45.09 4.68 -10.11
CA ASN A 546 -46.41 4.98 -9.54
C ASN A 546 -47.45 5.30 -10.63
N PHE A 547 -47.21 4.89 -11.87
CA PHE A 547 -48.21 5.08 -12.94
C PHE A 547 -49.47 4.30 -12.58
N GLU A 548 -50.60 4.93 -12.85
CA GLU A 548 -51.94 4.41 -12.55
C GLU A 548 -52.83 4.58 -13.78
N GLU A 549 -53.97 3.89 -13.79
CA GLU A 549 -55.00 4.16 -14.79
C GLU A 549 -55.63 5.53 -14.51
N GLY A 550 -55.84 6.37 -15.53
CA GLY A 550 -56.47 7.68 -15.29
C GLY A 550 -55.54 8.85 -14.92
N MET A 551 -54.26 8.86 -15.33
CA MET A 551 -53.31 9.95 -15.05
C MET A 551 -53.75 11.29 -15.67
N THR A 552 -54.51 12.11 -14.93
CA THR A 552 -55.02 13.42 -15.39
C THR A 552 -54.24 14.55 -14.71
N VAL A 553 -54.43 14.75 -13.41
CA VAL A 553 -53.75 15.76 -12.60
C VAL A 553 -53.00 15.11 -11.44
N GLY A 554 -51.70 15.40 -11.30
CA GLY A 554 -50.84 14.68 -10.37
C GLY A 554 -49.37 14.70 -10.79
N SER A 555 -48.56 13.84 -10.16
CA SER A 555 -47.15 13.66 -10.50
C SER A 555 -46.82 12.17 -10.51
N TRP A 556 -46.31 11.68 -11.63
CA TRP A 556 -45.98 10.28 -11.83
C TRP A 556 -44.54 10.12 -12.30
N ASP A 557 -43.89 9.06 -11.86
CA ASP A 557 -42.53 8.67 -12.18
C ASP A 557 -42.50 7.15 -12.41
N GLN A 558 -41.95 6.72 -13.53
CA GLN A 558 -41.80 5.31 -13.89
C GLN A 558 -40.44 5.07 -14.52
N THR A 559 -39.75 4.04 -14.01
CA THR A 559 -38.52 3.50 -14.57
C THR A 559 -38.83 2.16 -15.24
N GLU A 560 -38.59 2.10 -16.54
CA GLU A 560 -38.72 0.90 -17.36
C GLU A 560 -37.33 0.43 -17.79
N THR A 561 -37.03 -0.85 -17.62
CA THR A 561 -35.79 -1.45 -18.13
C THR A 561 -36.10 -2.42 -19.26
N THR A 562 -35.36 -2.33 -20.36
CA THR A 562 -35.50 -3.27 -21.49
C THR A 562 -34.29 -4.17 -21.59
N GLY A 563 -34.52 -5.48 -21.62
CA GLY A 563 -33.50 -6.51 -21.78
C GLY A 563 -33.04 -7.14 -20.45
N ASN A 564 -32.06 -8.03 -20.57
CA ASN A 564 -31.52 -8.80 -19.46
C ASN A 564 -30.60 -7.92 -18.61
N THR A 565 -31.04 -7.63 -17.38
CA THR A 565 -30.26 -6.92 -16.36
C THR A 565 -29.27 -7.89 -15.70
N GLY A 566 -28.05 -7.44 -15.46
CA GLY A 566 -27.01 -8.23 -14.77
C GLY A 566 -26.14 -7.34 -13.88
N LEU A 567 -25.40 -7.96 -12.97
CA LEU A 567 -24.48 -7.27 -12.06
C LEU A 567 -23.10 -7.11 -12.70
N PHE A 568 -22.59 -5.89 -12.74
CA PHE A 568 -21.29 -5.56 -13.33
C PHE A 568 -20.29 -5.10 -12.27
N GLY A 569 -19.01 -5.33 -12.56
CA GLY A 569 -17.87 -4.95 -11.72
C GLY A 569 -17.04 -6.18 -11.34
N GLU A 570 -15.99 -6.44 -12.11
CA GLU A 570 -15.20 -7.70 -12.00
C GLU A 570 -14.25 -7.72 -10.79
N PHE A 571 -13.85 -6.56 -10.29
CA PHE A 571 -12.97 -6.45 -9.13
C PHE A 571 -13.48 -5.43 -8.12
N TYR A 572 -13.41 -5.79 -6.85
CA TYR A 572 -13.66 -4.86 -5.76
C TYR A 572 -12.69 -5.12 -4.61
N SER A 573 -12.65 -4.24 -3.64
CA SER A 573 -11.79 -4.39 -2.47
C SER A 573 -12.52 -3.99 -1.19
N THR A 574 -11.89 -4.18 -0.05
CA THR A 574 -12.39 -3.67 1.24
C THR A 574 -12.65 -2.16 1.23
N ASP A 575 -11.92 -1.41 0.40
CA ASP A 575 -11.99 0.06 0.35
C ASP A 575 -12.84 0.58 -0.82
N PHE A 576 -13.06 -0.24 -1.85
CA PHE A 576 -13.69 0.18 -3.11
C PHE A 576 -14.68 -0.88 -3.58
N ASP A 577 -15.97 -0.55 -3.60
CA ASP A 577 -17.03 -1.41 -4.15
C ASP A 577 -17.98 -0.57 -5.01
N ASP A 578 -17.81 -0.68 -6.32
CA ASP A 578 -18.58 0.03 -7.33
C ASP A 578 -19.46 -0.93 -8.16
N ARG A 579 -19.68 -2.15 -7.65
CA ARG A 579 -20.52 -3.12 -8.34
C ARG A 579 -21.93 -2.56 -8.46
N LYS A 580 -22.49 -2.64 -9.67
CA LYS A 580 -23.79 -2.06 -9.99
C LYS A 580 -24.51 -2.89 -11.04
N GLU A 581 -25.83 -2.97 -10.92
CA GLU A 581 -26.67 -3.62 -11.92
C GLU A 581 -26.90 -2.68 -13.11
N PHE A 582 -26.75 -3.22 -14.32
CA PHE A 582 -27.09 -2.50 -15.55
C PHE A 582 -28.12 -3.26 -16.36
N ALA A 583 -29.09 -2.51 -16.87
CA ALA A 583 -29.97 -2.93 -17.94
C ALA A 583 -29.46 -2.39 -19.28
N PRO A 584 -29.66 -3.11 -20.40
CA PRO A 584 -29.27 -2.62 -21.73
C PRO A 584 -29.86 -1.25 -22.09
N ILE A 585 -31.10 -1.01 -21.70
CA ILE A 585 -31.80 0.27 -21.85
C ILE A 585 -32.56 0.56 -20.56
N THR A 586 -32.41 1.77 -20.03
CA THR A 586 -33.23 2.29 -18.92
C THR A 586 -33.96 3.53 -19.39
N LYS A 587 -35.29 3.57 -19.20
CA LYS A 587 -36.14 4.70 -19.53
C LYS A 587 -36.84 5.19 -18.28
N ILE A 588 -36.54 6.43 -17.88
CA ILE A 588 -37.18 7.10 -16.75
C ILE A 588 -38.15 8.13 -17.32
N THR A 589 -39.43 8.00 -17.01
CA THR A 589 -40.51 8.88 -17.48
C THR A 589 -41.13 9.59 -16.29
N LYS A 590 -41.06 10.92 -16.29
CA LYS A 590 -41.69 11.78 -15.27
C LYS A 590 -42.79 12.60 -15.91
N ILE A 591 -44.02 12.48 -15.41
CA ILE A 591 -45.19 13.22 -15.90
C ILE A 591 -45.71 14.10 -14.78
N VAL A 592 -45.87 15.39 -15.05
CA VAL A 592 -46.56 16.33 -14.16
C VAL A 592 -47.84 16.82 -14.83
N GLY A 593 -48.98 16.44 -14.27
CA GLY A 593 -50.31 16.82 -14.74
C GLY A 593 -50.88 18.03 -14.01
N MET A 594 -51.39 19.01 -14.75
CA MET A 594 -52.02 20.22 -14.21
C MET A 594 -53.40 20.46 -14.82
N ASP A 595 -54.40 20.74 -13.99
CA ASP A 595 -55.76 21.10 -14.44
C ASP A 595 -55.76 22.45 -15.16
N LYS A 596 -56.46 22.54 -16.29
CA LYS A 596 -56.72 23.79 -17.03
C LYS A 596 -58.20 24.18 -17.05
N GLY A 597 -59.07 23.39 -16.40
CA GLY A 597 -60.49 23.65 -16.31
C GLY A 597 -61.27 23.29 -17.57
N TYR A 598 -62.53 23.71 -17.63
CA TYR A 598 -63.40 23.45 -18.78
C TYR A 598 -63.13 24.42 -19.94
N GLY A 599 -63.10 23.90 -21.15
CA GLY A 599 -63.16 24.72 -22.37
C GLY A 599 -64.58 25.23 -22.64
N GLN A 600 -64.75 25.91 -23.77
CA GLN A 600 -66.11 26.30 -24.19
C GLN A 600 -66.96 25.05 -24.49
N PRO A 601 -68.22 24.99 -24.04
CA PRO A 601 -69.12 23.91 -24.42
C PRO A 601 -69.21 23.75 -25.95
N LEU A 602 -69.29 22.51 -26.40
CA LEU A 602 -69.45 22.12 -27.79
C LEU A 602 -70.91 21.76 -28.05
N ALA A 603 -71.53 22.55 -28.91
CA ALA A 603 -72.89 22.36 -29.39
C ALA A 603 -72.85 21.65 -30.75
N ILE A 604 -73.54 20.52 -30.90
CA ILE A 604 -73.59 19.74 -32.15
C ILE A 604 -75.03 19.36 -32.48
N TYR A 605 -75.50 19.75 -33.67
CA TYR A 605 -76.73 19.25 -34.26
C TYR A 605 -76.49 17.90 -34.96
N HIS A 606 -77.50 17.03 -34.95
CA HIS A 606 -77.36 15.67 -35.48
C HIS A 606 -77.07 15.62 -36.99
N PHE A 607 -77.61 16.58 -37.75
CA PHE A 607 -77.31 16.78 -39.15
C PHE A 607 -77.72 18.19 -39.60
N TYR A 608 -77.32 18.59 -40.82
CA TYR A 608 -77.84 19.81 -41.45
C TYR A 608 -79.38 19.82 -41.40
N PHE A 609 -79.96 20.98 -41.07
CA PHE A 609 -81.40 21.23 -41.04
C PHE A 609 -82.18 20.65 -39.84
N TRP A 610 -81.54 19.92 -38.92
CA TRP A 610 -82.23 19.30 -37.79
C TRP A 610 -82.49 20.29 -36.65
N THR A 611 -83.65 20.19 -36.03
CA THR A 611 -84.05 21.06 -34.91
C THR A 611 -83.32 20.72 -33.62
N ASP A 612 -82.83 19.50 -33.48
CA ASP A 612 -82.26 18.94 -32.26
C ASP A 612 -80.78 18.58 -32.39
N GLY A 613 -80.11 18.59 -31.25
CA GLY A 613 -78.69 18.27 -31.10
C GLY A 613 -78.35 17.98 -29.66
N TYR A 614 -77.06 17.97 -29.36
CA TYR A 614 -76.57 17.84 -28.01
C TYR A 614 -75.49 18.89 -27.71
N LEU A 615 -75.46 19.29 -26.45
CA LEU A 615 -74.49 20.19 -25.87
C LEU A 615 -73.67 19.40 -24.85
N ARG A 616 -72.35 19.41 -25.01
CA ARG A 616 -71.39 18.79 -24.08
C ARG A 616 -70.25 19.74 -23.78
N ARG A 617 -69.43 19.46 -22.77
CA ARG A 617 -68.19 20.19 -22.51
C ARG A 617 -67.06 19.21 -22.23
N SER A 618 -65.83 19.65 -22.41
CA SER A 618 -64.63 18.89 -22.08
C SER A 618 -63.83 19.65 -21.01
N ARG A 619 -63.25 18.91 -20.06
CA ARG A 619 -62.26 19.43 -19.10
C ARG A 619 -60.86 19.14 -19.62
N TYR A 620 -60.01 20.16 -19.61
CA TYR A 620 -58.66 20.10 -20.15
C TYR A 620 -57.64 20.03 -19.02
N PHE A 621 -56.56 19.31 -19.27
CA PHE A 621 -55.39 19.25 -18.40
C PHE A 621 -54.14 19.22 -19.26
N THR A 622 -53.00 19.58 -18.71
CA THR A 622 -51.71 19.52 -19.41
C THR A 622 -50.78 18.54 -18.75
N HIS A 623 -50.02 17.79 -19.54
CA HIS A 623 -48.93 16.95 -19.08
C HIS A 623 -47.60 17.57 -19.51
N LYS A 624 -46.72 17.81 -18.55
CA LYS A 624 -45.29 17.98 -18.80
C LYS A 624 -44.61 16.63 -18.62
N THR A 625 -44.12 16.04 -19.70
CA THR A 625 -43.45 14.74 -19.70
C THR A 625 -41.96 14.92 -19.96
N ASN A 626 -41.14 14.46 -19.02
CA ASN A 626 -39.70 14.37 -19.17
C ASN A 626 -39.31 12.89 -19.28
N ILE A 627 -38.68 12.50 -20.38
CA ILE A 627 -38.19 11.15 -20.62
C ILE A 627 -36.67 11.19 -20.70
N HIS A 628 -36.00 10.40 -19.86
CA HIS A 628 -34.56 10.14 -19.98
C HIS A 628 -34.34 8.68 -20.34
N ILE A 629 -33.73 8.45 -21.49
CA ILE A 629 -33.37 7.13 -21.99
C ILE A 629 -31.85 7.03 -21.97
N SER A 630 -31.32 6.04 -21.24
CA SER A 630 -29.92 5.67 -21.28
C SER A 630 -29.75 4.31 -21.93
N THR A 631 -28.72 4.19 -22.79
CA THR A 631 -28.44 2.98 -23.56
C THR A 631 -27.00 2.51 -23.36
N GLY A 632 -26.82 1.19 -23.27
CA GLY A 632 -25.51 0.56 -23.19
C GLY A 632 -24.66 1.06 -22.03
N GLU A 633 -25.22 1.09 -20.82
CA GLU A 633 -24.44 1.42 -19.62
C GLU A 633 -23.32 0.39 -19.41
N TRP A 634 -22.13 0.86 -19.06
CA TRP A 634 -20.96 0.01 -18.90
C TRP A 634 -20.10 0.47 -17.72
N LEU A 635 -19.37 -0.47 -17.12
CA LEU A 635 -18.42 -0.25 -16.03
C LEU A 635 -17.15 -1.07 -16.29
N GLN A 636 -16.00 -0.43 -16.11
CA GLN A 636 -14.72 -1.10 -16.04
C GLN A 636 -13.95 -0.61 -14.82
N ASN A 637 -13.52 -1.58 -14.02
CA ASN A 637 -12.70 -1.40 -12.84
C ASN A 637 -11.39 -2.16 -13.02
N ALA A 638 -10.31 -1.59 -12.50
CA ALA A 638 -9.00 -2.22 -12.50
C ALA A 638 -8.24 -1.87 -11.22
N PHE A 639 -7.36 -2.79 -10.83
CA PHE A 639 -6.45 -2.62 -9.69
C PHE A 639 -5.01 -2.73 -10.15
N LEU A 640 -4.16 -1.93 -9.53
CA LEU A 640 -2.71 -1.95 -9.73
C LEU A 640 -2.01 -1.94 -8.37
N VAL A 641 -1.11 -2.89 -8.17
CA VAL A 641 -0.09 -2.85 -7.12
C VAL A 641 1.17 -2.24 -7.75
N PRO A 642 1.65 -1.07 -7.29
CA PRO A 642 2.79 -0.39 -7.90
C PRO A 642 4.11 -1.15 -7.74
N TYR A 643 5.02 -0.99 -8.70
CA TYR A 643 6.29 -1.73 -8.76
C TYR A 643 7.07 -1.66 -7.44
N PHE A 644 7.32 -0.48 -6.91
CA PHE A 644 8.14 -0.32 -5.71
C PHE A 644 7.40 -0.42 -4.37
N ASN A 645 6.10 -0.69 -4.34
CA ASN A 645 5.33 -0.76 -3.10
C ASN A 645 4.20 -1.78 -3.17
N ARG A 646 4.36 -2.89 -2.44
CA ARG A 646 3.36 -3.98 -2.41
C ARG A 646 2.28 -3.83 -1.36
N ASN A 647 2.46 -2.93 -0.39
CA ASN A 647 1.50 -2.69 0.70
C ASN A 647 0.53 -1.53 0.34
N MET A 648 0.10 -1.49 -0.92
CA MET A 648 -0.83 -0.48 -1.41
C MET A 648 -1.51 -0.94 -2.71
N ALA A 649 -2.63 -0.30 -3.04
CA ALA A 649 -3.30 -0.50 -4.32
C ALA A 649 -3.78 0.83 -4.92
N ILE A 650 -3.70 0.93 -6.24
CA ILE A 650 -4.33 1.97 -7.05
C ILE A 650 -5.57 1.35 -7.68
N TYR A 651 -6.70 2.02 -7.53
CA TYR A 651 -7.99 1.60 -8.07
C TYR A 651 -8.43 2.59 -9.15
N THR A 652 -8.78 2.08 -10.33
CA THR A 652 -9.28 2.92 -11.43
C THR A 652 -10.65 2.44 -11.86
N LYS A 653 -11.60 3.37 -11.92
CA LYS A 653 -12.96 3.17 -12.40
C LYS A 653 -13.21 4.03 -13.62
N ARG A 654 -13.83 3.45 -14.64
CA ARG A 654 -14.48 4.19 -15.71
C ARG A 654 -15.84 3.60 -16.02
N ASN A 655 -16.84 4.45 -16.19
CA ASN A 655 -18.22 4.06 -16.46
C ASN A 655 -18.87 5.08 -17.39
N GLY A 656 -19.94 4.68 -18.04
CA GLY A 656 -20.61 5.57 -18.98
C GLY A 656 -21.75 4.92 -19.72
N PHE A 657 -22.23 5.62 -20.73
CA PHE A 657 -23.31 5.18 -21.62
C PHE A 657 -22.83 5.22 -23.07
N THR A 658 -23.38 4.35 -23.92
CA THR A 658 -23.14 4.43 -25.37
C THR A 658 -23.97 5.53 -26.04
N GLY A 659 -25.08 5.93 -25.42
CA GLY A 659 -25.92 7.03 -25.86
C GLY A 659 -26.99 7.37 -24.84
N GLU A 660 -27.36 8.65 -24.79
CA GLU A 660 -28.41 9.18 -23.93
C GLU A 660 -29.37 10.05 -24.74
N ARG A 661 -30.65 9.98 -24.41
CA ARG A 661 -31.68 10.78 -25.05
C ARG A 661 -32.58 11.40 -23.98
N PHE A 662 -32.75 12.69 -24.06
CA PHE A 662 -33.65 13.47 -23.21
C PHE A 662 -34.77 14.00 -24.08
N GLU A 663 -36.02 13.74 -23.68
CA GLU A 663 -37.20 14.30 -24.32
C GLU A 663 -37.98 15.08 -23.27
N GLU A 664 -38.34 16.32 -23.60
CA GLU A 664 -39.31 17.09 -22.84
C GLU A 664 -40.47 17.44 -23.77
N ASN A 665 -41.68 17.05 -23.40
CA ASN A 665 -42.88 17.48 -24.11
C ASN A 665 -43.91 18.09 -23.16
N TYR A 666 -44.62 19.09 -23.67
CA TYR A 666 -45.74 19.71 -22.98
C TYR A 666 -46.95 19.69 -23.88
N ARG A 667 -47.96 18.91 -23.49
CA ARG A 667 -49.17 18.68 -24.31
C ARG A 667 -50.43 18.89 -23.50
N MET A 668 -51.47 19.38 -24.15
CA MET A 668 -52.81 19.50 -23.60
C MET A 668 -53.62 18.26 -23.99
N HIS A 669 -54.38 17.76 -23.02
CA HIS A 669 -55.27 16.62 -23.15
C HIS A 669 -56.67 17.03 -22.71
N GLU A 670 -57.67 16.27 -23.15
CA GLU A 670 -59.07 16.52 -22.81
C GLU A 670 -59.79 15.26 -22.34
N VAL A 671 -60.73 15.45 -21.42
CA VAL A 671 -61.74 14.46 -21.03
C VAL A 671 -63.11 15.07 -21.23
N VAL A 672 -63.97 14.36 -21.95
CA VAL A 672 -65.36 14.77 -22.16
C VAL A 672 -66.16 14.57 -20.86
N ASP A 673 -66.91 15.58 -20.43
CA ASP A 673 -67.83 15.51 -19.29
C ASP A 673 -68.98 14.53 -19.64
N PRO A 674 -69.30 13.54 -18.78
CA PRO A 674 -70.39 12.60 -19.04
C PRO A 674 -71.77 13.25 -19.01
N ASN A 675 -71.91 14.48 -18.50
CA ASN A 675 -73.14 15.24 -18.49
C ASN A 675 -73.32 16.01 -19.82
N ARG A 676 -74.21 15.51 -20.68
CA ARG A 676 -74.64 16.17 -21.91
C ARG A 676 -76.10 16.59 -21.85
N TYR A 677 -76.48 17.56 -22.67
CA TYR A 677 -77.82 18.10 -22.72
C TYR A 677 -78.38 17.99 -24.13
N LEU A 678 -79.55 17.39 -24.29
CA LEU A 678 -80.26 17.41 -25.57
C LEU A 678 -80.86 18.79 -25.75
N MET A 679 -80.43 19.48 -26.80
CA MET A 679 -80.82 20.84 -27.11
C MET A 679 -81.66 20.87 -28.37
N TRP A 680 -82.53 21.87 -28.50
CA TRP A 680 -83.24 22.12 -29.74
C TRP A 680 -83.47 23.61 -29.99
N THR A 681 -83.64 23.95 -31.25
CA THR A 681 -84.08 25.27 -31.71
C THR A 681 -84.96 25.13 -32.94
N TYR A 682 -85.44 26.24 -33.47
CA TYR A 682 -86.19 26.27 -34.71
C TYR A 682 -85.79 27.48 -35.56
N ASP A 683 -85.50 27.19 -36.83
CA ASP A 683 -85.33 28.15 -37.90
C ASP A 683 -85.82 27.51 -39.20
N TRP A 684 -86.61 28.24 -39.98
CA TRP A 684 -87.18 27.71 -41.22
C TRP A 684 -86.09 27.26 -42.22
N THR A 685 -84.95 27.95 -42.22
CA THR A 685 -83.90 27.77 -43.23
C THR A 685 -82.92 26.66 -42.87
N TRP A 686 -82.53 26.57 -41.60
CA TRP A 686 -81.39 25.76 -41.13
C TRP A 686 -81.69 24.82 -39.96
N HIS A 687 -82.85 24.92 -39.31
CA HIS A 687 -83.24 24.03 -38.19
C HIS A 687 -84.75 23.78 -38.23
N SER A 688 -85.24 23.02 -39.21
CA SER A 688 -86.67 22.83 -39.49
C SER A 688 -87.12 21.37 -39.50
N PHE A 689 -86.20 20.40 -39.54
CA PHE A 689 -86.53 18.97 -39.46
C PHE A 689 -86.64 18.50 -38.01
N ASP A 690 -87.77 17.90 -37.67
CA ASP A 690 -88.04 17.38 -36.33
C ASP A 690 -87.65 15.91 -36.21
N ASN A 691 -86.87 15.58 -35.19
CA ASN A 691 -86.44 14.22 -34.87
C ASN A 691 -87.10 13.67 -33.58
N GLY A 692 -88.13 14.36 -33.05
CA GLY A 692 -88.96 13.81 -31.97
C GLY A 692 -88.42 14.04 -30.55
N LEU A 693 -87.45 14.94 -30.37
CA LEU A 693 -87.11 15.47 -29.04
C LEU A 693 -88.31 16.24 -28.46
N LYS A 694 -88.51 16.19 -27.14
CA LYS A 694 -89.54 16.97 -26.45
C LYS A 694 -89.24 18.48 -26.56
N LYS A 695 -90.27 19.32 -26.73
CA LYS A 695 -90.15 20.77 -27.02
C LYS A 695 -91.00 21.66 -26.10
N THR A 696 -90.64 21.71 -24.81
CA THR A 696 -91.39 22.45 -23.77
C THR A 696 -90.83 23.81 -23.42
N GLY A 697 -89.61 24.15 -23.88
CA GLY A 697 -89.06 25.51 -23.78
C GLY A 697 -90.01 26.61 -24.27
N ARG A 698 -90.05 27.74 -23.54
CA ARG A 698 -90.88 28.91 -23.84
C ARG A 698 -90.10 30.20 -23.61
N PRO A 699 -90.11 31.17 -24.55
CA PRO A 699 -90.86 31.22 -25.81
C PRO A 699 -90.39 30.19 -26.86
N PHE A 700 -91.25 29.93 -27.86
CA PHE A 700 -90.89 29.06 -28.98
C PHE A 700 -89.81 29.73 -29.83
N PRO A 701 -88.72 29.03 -30.21
CA PRO A 701 -87.62 29.62 -30.97
C PRO A 701 -88.04 30.12 -32.36
N VAL A 702 -87.50 31.27 -32.76
CA VAL A 702 -87.59 31.82 -34.13
C VAL A 702 -86.19 32.25 -34.54
N ASP A 703 -85.81 31.98 -35.80
CA ASP A 703 -84.48 32.30 -36.34
C ASP A 703 -83.33 31.76 -35.47
N SER A 704 -83.51 30.54 -34.93
CA SER A 704 -82.57 29.83 -34.03
C SER A 704 -82.39 30.46 -32.63
N VAL A 705 -83.30 31.33 -32.18
CA VAL A 705 -83.24 31.97 -30.84
C VAL A 705 -84.61 31.91 -30.13
N PRO A 706 -84.67 31.46 -28.85
CA PRO A 706 -83.59 30.87 -28.06
C PRO A 706 -83.31 29.40 -28.42
N VAL A 707 -82.12 28.89 -28.09
CA VAL A 707 -81.84 27.45 -28.10
C VAL A 707 -82.13 26.89 -26.71
N TRP A 708 -83.02 25.89 -26.63
CA TRP A 708 -83.43 25.28 -25.37
C TRP A 708 -82.67 23.97 -25.13
N ALA A 709 -81.97 23.86 -23.99
CA ALA A 709 -81.55 22.57 -23.44
C ALA A 709 -82.75 21.95 -22.73
N GLU A 710 -83.23 20.81 -23.21
CA GLU A 710 -84.51 20.22 -22.79
C GLU A 710 -84.33 19.05 -21.82
N GLU A 711 -83.38 18.15 -22.10
CA GLU A 711 -83.16 16.93 -21.33
C GLU A 711 -81.69 16.78 -20.95
N HIS A 712 -81.43 16.39 -19.69
CA HIS A 712 -80.11 16.01 -19.23
C HIS A 712 -79.92 14.52 -19.48
N VAL A 713 -78.86 14.17 -20.20
CA VAL A 713 -78.45 12.80 -20.43
C VAL A 713 -77.08 12.62 -19.81
N LYS A 714 -76.96 11.67 -18.88
CA LYS A 714 -75.69 11.27 -18.31
C LYS A 714 -75.22 10.01 -19.04
N ASP A 715 -74.14 10.15 -19.81
CA ASP A 715 -73.48 9.00 -20.42
C ASP A 715 -72.80 8.16 -19.34
N THR A 716 -72.67 6.85 -19.57
CA THR A 716 -72.04 5.92 -18.64
C THR A 716 -70.60 6.39 -18.36
N PRO A 717 -70.28 6.80 -17.12
CA PRO A 717 -68.94 7.30 -16.82
C PRO A 717 -67.92 6.18 -17.01
N ASN A 718 -66.77 6.50 -17.60
CA ASN A 718 -65.58 5.68 -17.52
C ASN A 718 -64.63 6.26 -16.46
N GLU A 719 -63.54 5.55 -16.17
CA GLU A 719 -62.57 5.92 -15.13
C GLU A 719 -61.96 7.31 -15.33
N TYR A 720 -61.81 7.75 -16.59
CA TYR A 720 -61.31 9.09 -16.93
C TYR A 720 -62.38 10.17 -16.74
N SER A 721 -63.65 9.83 -16.98
CA SER A 721 -64.79 10.77 -16.93
C SER A 721 -65.00 11.37 -15.54
N TYR A 722 -64.54 10.71 -14.47
CA TYR A 722 -64.63 11.25 -13.10
C TYR A 722 -63.89 12.58 -12.93
N PHE A 723 -62.81 12.81 -13.68
CA PHE A 723 -62.09 14.09 -13.66
C PHE A 723 -62.95 15.25 -14.19
N ALA A 724 -63.80 14.96 -15.18
CA ALA A 724 -64.69 15.94 -15.82
C ALA A 724 -66.14 15.92 -15.29
N ASP A 725 -66.49 15.05 -14.33
CA ASP A 725 -67.85 14.94 -13.78
C ASP A 725 -68.00 15.79 -12.52
N GLU A 726 -68.31 17.08 -12.69
CA GLU A 726 -68.74 17.97 -11.59
C GLU A 726 -70.27 17.98 -11.38
N GLY A 727 -70.98 17.02 -11.99
CA GLY A 727 -72.43 16.95 -12.00
C GLY A 727 -73.08 17.88 -13.04
N GLN A 728 -74.38 18.11 -12.88
CA GLN A 728 -75.14 18.96 -13.79
C GLN A 728 -74.61 20.39 -13.78
N TRP A 729 -74.30 20.92 -14.95
CA TRP A 729 -73.77 22.28 -15.14
C TRP A 729 -74.75 23.24 -15.84
N ILE A 730 -75.87 22.73 -16.33
CA ILE A 730 -77.08 23.49 -16.67
C ILE A 730 -78.20 23.05 -15.74
N HIS A 731 -78.82 24.02 -15.07
CA HIS A 731 -79.90 23.80 -14.12
C HIS A 731 -81.22 24.39 -14.64
N GLY A 732 -82.34 23.80 -14.21
CA GLY A 732 -83.68 24.33 -14.53
C GLY A 732 -84.16 24.04 -15.96
N LEU A 733 -84.01 22.79 -16.42
CA LEU A 733 -84.46 22.38 -17.75
C LEU A 733 -86.00 22.47 -17.91
N PRO A 734 -86.54 22.99 -19.03
CA PRO A 734 -85.79 23.49 -20.19
C PRO A 734 -85.10 24.85 -19.92
N ALA A 735 -83.81 24.95 -20.26
CA ALA A 735 -82.98 26.14 -19.98
C ALA A 735 -82.50 26.80 -21.29
N ASP A 736 -82.45 28.13 -21.33
CA ASP A 736 -81.96 28.88 -22.49
C ASP A 736 -80.43 28.83 -22.55
N VAL A 737 -79.90 28.10 -23.54
CA VAL A 737 -78.47 27.91 -23.79
C VAL A 737 -78.01 28.60 -25.06
N THR A 738 -78.77 29.56 -25.60
CA THR A 738 -78.44 30.28 -26.84
C THR A 738 -77.03 30.85 -26.82
N HIS A 739 -76.60 31.39 -25.68
CA HIS A 739 -75.29 32.00 -25.48
C HIS A 739 -74.12 31.00 -25.52
N LEU A 740 -74.39 29.69 -25.38
CA LEU A 740 -73.40 28.62 -25.48
C LEU A 740 -73.43 27.95 -26.86
N VAL A 741 -74.58 28.00 -27.54
CA VAL A 741 -74.82 27.30 -28.80
C VAL A 741 -74.57 28.19 -30.01
N ASN A 742 -74.89 29.49 -29.96
CA ASN A 742 -74.72 30.41 -31.08
C ASN A 742 -73.51 31.36 -30.87
N PRO A 743 -72.78 31.72 -31.94
CA PRO A 743 -71.70 32.69 -31.87
C PRO A 743 -72.12 34.05 -31.28
N PRO A 744 -71.33 34.65 -30.37
CA PRO A 744 -71.63 35.95 -29.76
C PRO A 744 -71.60 37.11 -30.77
N SER A 745 -71.07 36.89 -31.98
CA SER A 745 -71.11 37.82 -33.12
C SER A 745 -72.48 37.89 -33.81
N GLY A 746 -73.49 37.16 -33.33
CA GLY A 746 -74.85 37.16 -33.88
C GLY A 746 -75.08 36.18 -35.03
N GLY A 747 -74.25 35.15 -35.15
CA GLY A 747 -74.42 34.05 -36.11
C GLY A 747 -75.29 32.91 -35.59
N ILE A 748 -75.74 32.03 -36.48
CA ILE A 748 -76.41 30.77 -36.13
C ILE A 748 -75.44 29.60 -36.31
N THR A 749 -75.52 28.60 -35.44
CA THR A 749 -74.72 27.37 -35.55
C THR A 749 -75.38 26.40 -36.50
N LEU A 750 -74.73 26.05 -37.61
CA LEU A 750 -75.33 25.18 -38.64
C LEU A 750 -75.21 23.68 -38.34
N ILE A 751 -74.07 23.26 -37.79
CA ILE A 751 -73.82 21.88 -37.36
C ILE A 751 -73.14 21.90 -36.00
N GLU A 752 -72.01 22.59 -35.89
CA GLU A 752 -71.21 22.60 -34.66
C GLU A 752 -70.69 23.99 -34.33
N TYR A 753 -70.63 24.30 -33.04
CA TYR A 753 -70.06 25.55 -32.51
C TYR A 753 -69.53 25.36 -31.10
N GLY A 754 -68.46 26.08 -30.76
CA GLY A 754 -67.80 26.01 -29.46
C GLY A 754 -66.73 24.93 -29.42
N GLY A 755 -66.56 24.28 -28.27
CA GLY A 755 -65.51 23.27 -28.08
C GLY A 755 -64.09 23.82 -28.11
N THR A 756 -63.91 25.14 -28.00
CA THR A 756 -62.58 25.76 -28.04
C THR A 756 -61.85 25.48 -26.72
N PRO A 757 -60.63 24.89 -26.77
CA PRO A 757 -59.86 24.60 -25.58
C PRO A 757 -59.21 25.86 -24.97
N PRO A 758 -58.76 25.82 -23.71
CA PRO A 758 -57.90 26.85 -23.13
C PRO A 758 -56.62 27.06 -23.94
N THR A 759 -56.08 28.29 -23.97
CA THR A 759 -54.85 28.59 -24.69
C THR A 759 -53.63 28.00 -23.96
N VAL A 760 -52.92 27.09 -24.61
CA VAL A 760 -51.68 26.48 -24.13
C VAL A 760 -50.68 26.43 -25.29
N GLU A 761 -49.45 26.86 -25.04
CA GLU A 761 -48.34 26.69 -26.01
C GLU A 761 -47.71 25.31 -25.80
N GLU A 762 -48.06 24.37 -26.69
CA GLU A 762 -47.46 23.03 -26.69
C GLU A 762 -46.09 23.05 -27.35
N TYR A 763 -45.18 22.22 -26.84
CA TYR A 763 -43.84 22.07 -27.39
C TYR A 763 -43.30 20.66 -27.20
N GLU A 764 -42.27 20.34 -27.97
CA GLU A 764 -41.50 19.11 -27.90
C GLU A 764 -40.04 19.43 -28.16
N GLU A 765 -39.19 19.12 -27.20
CA GLU A 765 -37.74 19.27 -27.27
C GLU A 765 -37.09 17.89 -27.11
N VAL A 766 -36.14 17.59 -28.00
CA VAL A 766 -35.38 16.35 -27.98
C VAL A 766 -33.90 16.69 -28.01
N GLU A 767 -33.16 16.24 -27.01
CA GLU A 767 -31.70 16.34 -26.93
C GLU A 767 -31.10 14.93 -26.98
N GLU A 768 -30.34 14.63 -28.02
CA GLU A 768 -29.56 13.38 -28.11
C GLU A 768 -28.09 13.67 -27.78
N LYS A 769 -27.57 12.96 -26.77
CA LYS A 769 -26.15 12.96 -26.41
C LYS A 769 -25.52 11.65 -26.86
N GLY A 770 -24.34 11.76 -27.47
CA GLY A 770 -23.52 10.61 -27.82
C GLY A 770 -22.96 9.91 -26.58
N ALA A 771 -21.95 9.06 -26.79
CA ALA A 771 -21.30 8.37 -25.68
C ALA A 771 -20.73 9.35 -24.64
N SER A 772 -21.01 9.10 -23.37
CA SER A 772 -20.50 9.84 -22.23
C SER A 772 -19.72 8.90 -21.32
N SER A 773 -18.65 9.39 -20.68
CA SER A 773 -17.85 8.60 -19.76
C SER A 773 -17.37 9.43 -18.57
N GLU A 774 -17.32 8.79 -17.42
CA GLU A 774 -16.74 9.31 -16.19
C GLU A 774 -15.55 8.43 -15.80
N ASN A 775 -14.49 9.07 -15.29
CA ASN A 775 -13.27 8.41 -14.85
C ASN A 775 -12.99 8.79 -13.39
N GLN A 776 -12.52 7.84 -12.60
CA GLN A 776 -12.06 8.08 -11.23
C GLN A 776 -10.86 7.19 -10.90
N ILE A 777 -9.79 7.79 -10.38
CA ILE A 777 -8.63 7.07 -9.88
C ILE A 777 -8.48 7.33 -8.38
N HIS A 778 -8.36 6.23 -7.63
CA HIS A 778 -8.23 6.21 -6.18
C HIS A 778 -6.97 5.47 -5.77
N CYS A 779 -6.53 5.69 -4.54
CA CYS A 779 -5.39 5.00 -3.97
C CYS A 779 -5.65 4.60 -2.52
N SER A 780 -5.31 3.37 -2.17
CA SER A 780 -5.26 2.85 -0.81
C SER A 780 -3.79 2.60 -0.44
N ILE A 781 -3.24 3.47 0.42
CA ILE A 781 -1.84 3.45 0.88
C ILE A 781 -1.72 3.83 2.38
N PHE A 782 -2.73 4.53 2.88
CA PHE A 782 -2.99 4.76 4.31
C PHE A 782 -4.37 4.20 4.64
N ASP A 783 -4.73 4.20 5.92
CA ASP A 783 -5.96 3.61 6.43
C ASP A 783 -7.23 4.01 5.64
N ARG A 784 -7.28 5.28 5.20
CA ARG A 784 -8.38 5.81 4.38
C ARG A 784 -8.00 5.92 2.90
N PRO A 785 -8.80 5.37 1.98
CA PRO A 785 -8.59 5.55 0.56
C PRO A 785 -8.79 7.02 0.14
N THR A 786 -8.06 7.45 -0.89
CA THR A 786 -8.09 8.82 -1.40
C THR A 786 -8.40 8.87 -2.89
N LEU A 787 -9.35 9.73 -3.29
CA LEU A 787 -9.58 10.09 -4.70
C LEU A 787 -8.44 10.99 -5.19
N LEU A 788 -7.73 10.57 -6.23
CA LEU A 788 -6.59 11.32 -6.76
C LEU A 788 -7.03 12.36 -7.79
N ASN A 789 -7.82 11.98 -8.79
CA ASN A 789 -8.43 12.86 -9.78
C ASN A 789 -9.54 12.12 -10.57
N LYS A 790 -10.22 12.85 -11.47
CA LYS A 790 -11.28 12.34 -12.36
C LYS A 790 -10.93 12.46 -13.86
N LYS A 791 -9.65 12.57 -14.19
CA LYS A 791 -9.19 12.69 -15.57
C LYS A 791 -9.23 11.34 -16.25
N GLU A 792 -9.24 11.33 -17.58
CA GLU A 792 -9.09 10.09 -18.35
C GLU A 792 -7.78 9.38 -17.96
N HIS A 793 -7.87 8.08 -17.70
CA HIS A 793 -6.74 7.26 -17.29
C HIS A 793 -6.02 6.67 -18.51
N ASN A 794 -4.78 6.21 -18.31
CA ASN A 794 -4.10 5.40 -19.30
C ASN A 794 -4.88 4.08 -19.54
N ASP A 795 -5.16 3.73 -20.79
CA ASP A 795 -5.85 2.49 -21.14
C ASP A 795 -5.15 1.21 -20.64
N TRP A 796 -3.84 1.28 -20.35
CA TRP A 796 -3.05 0.16 -19.86
C TRP A 796 -3.48 -0.39 -18.50
N PHE A 797 -4.26 0.37 -17.73
CA PHE A 797 -4.95 -0.16 -16.55
C PHE A 797 -5.92 -1.29 -16.91
N TYR A 798 -6.55 -1.21 -18.09
CA TYR A 798 -7.63 -2.10 -18.52
C TYR A 798 -7.22 -3.12 -19.59
N THR A 799 -6.08 -2.94 -20.25
CA THR A 799 -5.55 -3.84 -21.29
C THR A 799 -4.47 -4.77 -20.76
N ILE A 800 -4.12 -5.85 -21.47
CA ILE A 800 -3.07 -6.77 -21.04
C ILE A 800 -1.68 -6.10 -20.96
N SER A 801 -0.91 -6.52 -19.97
CA SER A 801 0.49 -6.19 -19.70
C SER A 801 1.21 -7.48 -19.29
N PRO A 802 2.33 -7.87 -19.90
CA PRO A 802 2.94 -7.22 -21.07
C PRO A 802 2.01 -7.23 -22.29
N ASP A 803 2.16 -6.27 -23.19
CA ASP A 803 1.43 -6.25 -24.46
C ASP A 803 2.02 -7.25 -25.48
N SER A 804 1.44 -7.32 -26.68
CA SER A 804 1.93 -8.21 -27.76
C SER A 804 3.34 -7.88 -28.27
N TYR A 805 3.90 -6.73 -27.89
CA TYR A 805 5.24 -6.27 -28.24
C TYR A 805 6.21 -6.38 -27.05
N ASN A 806 5.81 -7.07 -25.96
CA ASN A 806 6.55 -7.19 -24.70
C ASN A 806 6.80 -5.86 -23.96
N ASN A 807 6.03 -4.81 -24.26
CA ASN A 807 6.07 -3.62 -23.42
C ASN A 807 5.32 -3.88 -22.11
N VAL A 808 5.88 -3.44 -21.00
CA VAL A 808 5.38 -3.73 -19.65
C VAL A 808 4.83 -2.47 -19.02
N PHE A 809 3.62 -2.54 -18.45
CA PHE A 809 3.01 -1.42 -17.76
C PHE A 809 3.85 -1.02 -16.56
N TYR A 810 4.12 0.27 -16.38
CA TYR A 810 4.97 0.74 -15.30
C TYR A 810 4.32 1.90 -14.56
N GLU A 811 4.01 1.65 -13.29
CA GLU A 811 3.62 2.65 -12.32
C GLU A 811 4.28 2.26 -10.99
N ASP A 812 4.90 3.22 -10.32
CA ASP A 812 5.73 3.02 -9.14
C ASP A 812 5.24 3.87 -7.95
N GLY A 813 5.79 3.58 -6.78
CA GLY A 813 5.51 4.34 -5.57
C GLY A 813 6.53 4.12 -4.48
N CYS A 814 6.65 5.08 -3.57
CA CYS A 814 7.49 4.96 -2.38
C CYS A 814 6.75 5.46 -1.15
N LYS A 815 7.09 4.92 0.03
CA LYS A 815 6.57 5.34 1.34
C LYS A 815 7.73 5.39 2.33
N VAL A 816 7.74 6.37 3.22
CA VAL A 816 8.55 6.35 4.43
C VAL A 816 7.88 5.37 5.39
N VAL A 817 8.57 4.28 5.72
CA VAL A 817 8.02 3.23 6.59
C VAL A 817 8.49 3.35 8.04
N PHE A 818 9.59 4.08 8.30
CA PHE A 818 10.07 4.32 9.66
C PHE A 818 10.50 5.78 9.88
N GLY A 819 9.95 6.42 10.91
CA GLY A 819 10.19 7.83 11.23
C GLY A 819 8.96 8.53 11.81
N ASN A 820 9.04 9.84 12.01
CA ASN A 820 7.93 10.67 12.50
C ASN A 820 7.08 11.26 11.37
N ILE A 821 7.58 11.20 10.13
CA ILE A 821 6.90 11.75 8.96
C ILE A 821 6.03 10.68 8.30
N SER A 822 4.77 11.03 8.05
CA SER A 822 3.92 10.29 7.12
C SER A 822 4.11 10.87 5.72
N TYR A 823 4.85 10.16 4.87
CA TYR A 823 5.10 10.55 3.48
C TYR A 823 5.04 9.36 2.53
N ALA A 824 4.38 9.56 1.39
CA ALA A 824 4.45 8.68 0.25
C ALA A 824 4.27 9.43 -1.07
N ASN A 825 4.73 8.86 -2.17
CA ASN A 825 4.40 9.35 -3.51
C ASN A 825 4.20 8.21 -4.49
N ILE A 826 3.51 8.50 -5.59
CA ILE A 826 3.24 7.57 -6.68
C ILE A 826 3.44 8.25 -8.04
N SER A 827 3.69 7.46 -9.08
CA SER A 827 3.94 7.96 -10.45
C SER A 827 2.74 8.66 -11.08
N ILE A 828 1.52 8.34 -10.65
CA ILE A 828 0.28 8.99 -11.06
C ILE A 828 0.39 10.50 -10.87
N LYS A 829 -0.02 11.25 -11.90
CA LYS A 829 0.11 12.71 -11.91
C LYS A 829 -1.08 13.41 -11.24
N ASN A 830 -0.77 14.49 -10.53
CA ASN A 830 -1.76 15.44 -10.01
C ASN A 830 -2.18 16.47 -11.07
N GLU A 831 -2.98 17.46 -10.68
CA GLU A 831 -3.45 18.52 -11.59
C GLU A 831 -2.33 19.39 -12.17
N HIS A 832 -1.18 19.47 -11.49
CA HIS A 832 0.00 20.22 -11.89
C HIS A 832 1.03 19.35 -12.65
N SER A 833 0.65 18.17 -13.12
CA SER A 833 1.53 17.22 -13.83
C SER A 833 2.75 16.74 -13.01
N GLN A 834 2.66 16.84 -11.68
CA GLN A 834 3.66 16.31 -10.74
C GLN A 834 3.20 14.96 -10.19
N ARG A 835 4.12 14.15 -9.67
CA ARG A 835 3.76 12.91 -8.95
C ARG A 835 2.79 13.23 -7.81
N TYR A 836 1.76 12.42 -7.65
CA TYR A 836 0.85 12.57 -6.53
C TYR A 836 1.59 12.21 -5.24
N ARG A 837 1.48 13.07 -4.23
CA ARG A 837 2.16 12.91 -2.95
C ARG A 837 1.14 12.92 -1.82
N PHE A 838 1.45 12.14 -0.80
CA PHE A 838 0.74 12.09 0.46
C PHE A 838 1.70 12.57 1.53
N GLY A 839 1.29 13.59 2.29
CA GLY A 839 2.17 14.24 3.26
C GLY A 839 3.34 14.98 2.61
N TYR A 840 4.38 15.24 3.40
CA TYR A 840 5.54 16.03 2.99
C TYR A 840 6.78 15.63 3.79
N THR A 841 7.94 15.65 3.13
CA THR A 841 9.29 15.58 3.73
C THR A 841 10.16 16.61 3.03
N LYS A 842 11.03 17.30 3.77
CA LYS A 842 11.94 18.30 3.17
C LYS A 842 13.13 17.66 2.42
N LEU A 843 13.32 16.34 2.55
CA LEU A 843 14.46 15.62 1.98
C LEU A 843 14.28 15.25 0.50
N ALA A 844 13.05 14.94 0.08
CA ALA A 844 12.75 14.45 -1.27
C ALA A 844 12.43 15.58 -2.26
N ASP A 845 12.76 15.39 -3.54
CA ASP A 845 12.40 16.35 -4.61
C ASP A 845 10.96 16.18 -5.12
N HIS A 846 10.32 15.06 -4.76
CA HIS A 846 8.97 14.66 -5.16
C HIS A 846 8.77 14.42 -6.67
N LEU A 847 9.85 14.31 -7.44
CA LEU A 847 9.86 14.04 -8.87
C LEU A 847 10.07 12.56 -9.20
N SER A 848 10.56 11.77 -8.25
CA SER A 848 10.81 10.33 -8.40
C SER A 848 10.41 9.50 -7.17
N ALA A 849 10.36 8.17 -7.33
CA ALA A 849 10.19 7.22 -6.24
C ALA A 849 11.53 7.01 -5.50
N HIS A 850 11.82 7.87 -4.53
CA HIS A 850 13.07 7.85 -3.78
C HIS A 850 13.23 6.61 -2.89
N HIS A 851 14.48 6.30 -2.54
CA HIS A 851 14.83 5.33 -1.52
C HIS A 851 15.16 6.07 -0.21
N PHE A 852 14.43 5.75 0.87
CA PHE A 852 14.69 6.27 2.20
C PHE A 852 15.50 5.26 3.01
N ILE A 853 16.51 5.74 3.74
CA ILE A 853 17.34 4.91 4.63
C ILE A 853 17.37 5.53 6.03
N GLY A 854 17.56 4.68 7.03
CA GLY A 854 17.59 5.07 8.44
C GLY A 854 16.24 5.54 8.95
N VAL A 855 16.20 6.62 9.72
CA VAL A 855 14.98 7.16 10.34
C VAL A 855 14.67 8.54 9.77
N ILE A 856 13.43 8.75 9.32
CA ILE A 856 13.03 10.01 8.66
C ILE A 856 12.07 10.81 9.55
N ASN A 857 12.62 11.83 10.22
CA ASN A 857 11.86 12.71 11.12
C ASN A 857 11.54 14.09 10.52
N GLU A 858 12.00 14.39 9.29
CA GLU A 858 12.00 15.74 8.71
C GLU A 858 11.47 15.89 7.27
#